data_AF-A0A034VHA8-F1
#
_entry.id   AF-A0A034VHA8-F1
#
_cell.length_a   1.000
_cell.length_b   1.000
_cell.length_c   1.000
_cell.angle_alpha   90.00
_cell.angle_beta   90.00
_cell.angle_gamma   90.00
#
_symmetry.space_group_name_H-M   'P 1'
#
loop_
_entity.id
_entity.type
_entity.pdbx_description
1 polymer ?
#
loop_
_entity_poly.entity_id
_entity_poly.type
_entity_poly.pdbx_seq_one_letter_code
_entity_poly.pdbx_strand_id
1 'polypeptide(L)'
;IRVSHHVLALRCGYIVMADSNNKLVLHDCDPECDSQGCYGRGPTQCVACKHYRLDNTCVSRCPPRSFPNQGGVCWPCHESCETCAGAGQDSCLTCAPAHLHVVDLAVCLQVCPDGYYENYDNKTCVPCEANCASCQDRPDYCTSCEHHLVMHEHKCYSACPLHTYETEDYNCASCHSSCATCNGSAESQCITCRSGRFAYDGKCLNNCPDGYYADKKRQECVACPIGCATCSSNGFCLTCRENWTRNKKGKCIITGSENCDESEYYDNNHCHPCHSTCETCDGPTETNCLSCPQSLLLQSSRCVSSCDDGFYMEAGVCAKCLHTCTQCVSRMNCTACAKGLQLQSGECRTTCADGYYSDRGTCAKCYLSCHTCSGPRRDQCVQCPLGWQLAGGECHPECPEGFYKSEFGCQKCHHYCKTCNGAGPLACTSCPLHFMLDGGLCMECLGSQYYDSPTQTCKTCHDSCRSCSGPGQYSCKTCAFPLHLDRLNNQCVPCCPTDAAPEDQSCCHCDKDTGGCINASPAGKRRIAAAAEQQQFGSAYSGGLYGGFLDEDASGNGGSFFSRMSSPLTAITAVAVAVCLAIVTIVVVVFAVLQRSSNARDAIRYNKIPNKSEKKRGGGGGPRNAAAAKLLKADAESNLHEGAANDDYDEDEEEEDDDGYGYRDECEEVNERSAMDTEEVYVNELNMPTVDYRGKVVATATKTTPKSATASAKSVANNNSTMLGDIDDIEYYCRGTKAIL
;
A
#
# COMPACT_ATOMS: atom_id res chain seq x y z
N ILE A 1 -27.79 73.99 -37.09
CA ILE A 1 -27.52 74.24 -35.65
C ILE A 1 -27.01 72.93 -35.06
N ARG A 2 -25.92 72.93 -34.26
CA ARG A 2 -25.44 71.70 -33.58
C ARG A 2 -26.38 71.37 -32.42
N VAL A 3 -26.69 70.09 -32.22
CA VAL A 3 -27.31 69.58 -30.98
C VAL A 3 -26.26 68.71 -30.30
N SER A 4 -25.82 69.10 -29.11
CA SER A 4 -24.79 68.39 -28.36
C SER A 4 -25.38 67.18 -27.64
N HIS A 5 -24.80 65.99 -27.85
CA HIS A 5 -24.99 64.86 -26.94
C HIS A 5 -24.24 65.12 -25.63
N HIS A 6 -24.85 65.87 -24.72
CA HIS A 6 -24.42 65.88 -23.32
C HIS A 6 -24.94 64.64 -22.61
N VAL A 7 -24.13 63.59 -22.57
CA VAL A 7 -24.30 62.51 -21.58
C VAL A 7 -23.93 63.11 -20.22
N LEU A 8 -24.93 63.43 -19.39
CA LEU A 8 -24.68 63.79 -18.00
C LEU A 8 -24.23 62.54 -17.24
N ALA A 9 -23.14 62.65 -16.48
CA ALA A 9 -22.75 61.62 -15.53
C ALA A 9 -23.83 61.50 -14.44
N LEU A 10 -24.51 60.36 -14.39
CA LEU A 10 -25.51 60.05 -13.37
C LEU A 10 -24.84 59.63 -12.05
N ARG A 11 -25.53 59.88 -10.93
CA ARG A 11 -25.24 59.17 -9.68
C ARG A 11 -25.69 57.71 -9.84
N CYS A 12 -24.91 56.80 -9.26
CA CYS A 12 -25.07 55.35 -9.42
C CYS A 12 -26.49 54.86 -9.08
N GLY A 13 -26.98 53.86 -9.83
CA GLY A 13 -28.14 53.03 -9.45
C GLY A 13 -29.47 53.31 -10.14
N TYR A 14 -29.57 54.30 -11.03
CA TYR A 14 -30.87 54.71 -11.61
C TYR A 14 -30.85 54.91 -13.13
N ILE A 15 -31.94 54.49 -13.78
CA ILE A 15 -32.23 54.80 -15.19
C ILE A 15 -32.95 56.14 -15.29
N VAL A 16 -32.65 56.89 -16.36
CA VAL A 16 -33.51 57.98 -16.85
C VAL A 16 -34.10 57.58 -18.20
N MET A 17 -35.40 57.27 -18.23
CA MET A 17 -36.17 57.20 -19.47
C MET A 17 -37.24 58.29 -19.49
N ALA A 18 -37.49 58.84 -20.68
CA ALA A 18 -38.57 59.78 -20.93
C ALA A 18 -39.82 59.04 -21.39
N ASP A 19 -40.98 59.32 -20.79
CA ASP A 19 -42.26 58.87 -21.34
C ASP A 19 -42.65 59.67 -22.61
N SER A 20 -43.71 59.26 -23.30
CA SER A 20 -44.23 59.95 -24.49
C SER A 20 -44.58 61.44 -24.27
N ASN A 21 -44.77 61.86 -23.02
CA ASN A 21 -45.00 63.24 -22.59
C ASN A 21 -43.72 63.95 -22.08
N ASN A 22 -42.54 63.38 -22.36
CA ASN A 22 -41.22 63.91 -22.04
C ASN A 22 -40.93 64.07 -20.53
N LYS A 23 -41.60 63.30 -19.67
CA LYS A 23 -41.37 63.28 -18.23
C LYS A 23 -40.27 62.27 -17.89
N LEU A 24 -39.25 62.69 -17.15
CA LEU A 24 -38.25 61.77 -16.59
C LEU A 24 -38.93 60.86 -15.56
N VAL A 25 -38.83 59.55 -15.76
CA VAL A 25 -39.19 58.56 -14.75
C VAL A 25 -37.91 57.90 -14.25
N LEU A 26 -37.65 58.04 -12.95
CA LEU A 26 -36.54 57.37 -12.28
C LEU A 26 -36.91 55.90 -12.07
N HIS A 27 -36.00 54.99 -12.41
CA HIS A 27 -36.15 53.56 -12.13
C HIS A 27 -34.89 53.04 -11.46
N ASP A 28 -35.10 52.41 -10.31
CA ASP A 28 -34.06 51.68 -9.60
C ASP A 28 -33.63 50.46 -10.43
N CYS A 29 -32.33 50.19 -10.44
CA CYS A 29 -31.79 48.99 -11.09
C CYS A 29 -32.18 47.71 -10.36
N ASP A 30 -32.10 46.59 -11.08
CA ASP A 30 -32.27 45.27 -10.47
C ASP A 30 -31.17 45.03 -9.40
N PRO A 31 -31.48 44.41 -8.24
CA PRO A 31 -30.50 44.15 -7.18
C PRO A 31 -29.27 43.32 -7.59
N GLU A 32 -29.35 42.62 -8.74
CA GLU A 32 -28.28 41.84 -9.35
C GLU A 32 -27.43 42.62 -10.38
N CYS A 33 -27.76 43.89 -10.67
CA CYS A 33 -26.88 44.81 -11.38
C CYS A 33 -25.76 45.32 -10.46
N ASP A 34 -24.57 45.56 -11.03
CA ASP A 34 -23.43 46.12 -10.29
C ASP A 34 -23.49 47.66 -10.16
N SER A 35 -22.43 48.26 -9.63
CA SER A 35 -22.33 49.71 -9.43
C SER A 35 -22.28 50.54 -10.73
N GLN A 36 -22.09 49.92 -11.91
CA GLN A 36 -22.22 50.59 -13.21
C GLN A 36 -23.70 50.81 -13.60
N GLY A 37 -24.64 50.13 -12.92
CA GLY A 37 -26.07 50.33 -13.09
C GLY A 37 -26.68 49.54 -14.25
N CYS A 38 -27.72 50.11 -14.86
CA CYS A 38 -28.60 49.43 -15.80
C CYS A 38 -29.14 50.38 -16.87
N TYR A 39 -29.54 49.81 -18.01
CA TYR A 39 -30.15 50.51 -19.14
C TYR A 39 -31.64 50.18 -19.32
N GLY A 40 -32.20 49.34 -18.45
CA GLY A 40 -33.59 48.88 -18.48
C GLY A 40 -33.98 48.15 -17.19
N ARG A 41 -35.22 47.66 -17.10
CA ARG A 41 -35.75 47.01 -15.88
C ARG A 41 -35.45 45.51 -15.87
N GLY A 42 -35.12 44.99 -14.68
CA GLY A 42 -34.91 43.57 -14.44
C GLY A 42 -33.50 43.06 -14.78
N PRO A 43 -33.18 41.81 -14.43
CA PRO A 43 -31.81 41.31 -14.38
C PRO A 43 -31.16 41.10 -15.75
N THR A 44 -31.91 41.23 -16.84
CA THR A 44 -31.39 41.14 -18.22
C THR A 44 -30.92 42.49 -18.78
N GLN A 45 -31.12 43.59 -18.05
CA GLN A 45 -30.89 44.95 -18.55
C GLN A 45 -29.85 45.73 -17.72
N CYS A 46 -28.99 45.02 -16.98
CA CYS A 46 -27.83 45.54 -16.28
C CYS A 46 -26.67 45.87 -17.24
N VAL A 47 -25.84 46.86 -16.91
CA VAL A 47 -24.58 47.14 -17.62
C VAL A 47 -23.54 46.05 -17.34
N ALA A 48 -23.45 45.62 -16.08
CA ALA A 48 -22.74 44.42 -15.67
C ALA A 48 -23.43 43.77 -14.45
N CYS A 49 -23.16 42.48 -14.24
CA CYS A 49 -23.74 41.70 -13.16
C CYS A 49 -22.89 41.78 -11.89
N LYS A 50 -23.57 41.95 -10.75
CA LYS A 50 -22.98 42.04 -9.41
C LYS A 50 -22.39 40.73 -8.90
N HIS A 51 -23.04 39.61 -9.22
CA HIS A 51 -22.61 38.27 -8.82
C HIS A 51 -22.21 37.46 -10.07
N TYR A 52 -23.17 36.86 -10.78
CA TYR A 52 -22.89 36.01 -11.95
C TYR A 52 -23.76 36.38 -13.17
N ARG A 53 -23.27 36.03 -14.37
CA ARG A 53 -23.99 36.17 -15.64
C ARG A 53 -24.32 34.79 -16.21
N LEU A 54 -25.61 34.53 -16.42
CA LEU A 54 -26.16 33.38 -17.14
C LEU A 54 -26.78 33.88 -18.45
N ASP A 55 -26.16 33.55 -19.59
CA ASP A 55 -26.43 34.16 -20.88
C ASP A 55 -26.46 35.69 -20.81
N ASN A 56 -27.62 36.34 -20.93
CA ASN A 56 -27.79 37.79 -20.77
C ASN A 56 -28.45 38.20 -19.44
N THR A 57 -28.62 37.27 -18.50
CA THR A 57 -29.30 37.48 -17.21
C THR A 57 -28.30 37.54 -16.07
N CYS A 58 -28.39 38.53 -15.20
CA CYS A 58 -27.66 38.57 -13.95
C CYS A 58 -28.35 37.71 -12.88
N VAL A 59 -27.59 36.86 -12.19
CA VAL A 59 -28.11 35.90 -11.20
C VAL A 59 -27.20 35.85 -9.97
N SER A 60 -27.81 35.73 -8.79
CA SER A 60 -27.11 35.69 -7.50
C SER A 60 -26.36 34.39 -7.24
N ARG A 61 -26.79 33.31 -7.90
CA ARG A 61 -26.13 31.99 -7.96
C ARG A 61 -26.36 31.39 -9.34
N CYS A 62 -25.40 30.61 -9.83
CA CYS A 62 -25.60 29.81 -11.04
C CYS A 62 -26.65 28.70 -10.78
N PRO A 63 -27.51 28.37 -11.75
CA PRO A 63 -28.51 27.30 -11.61
C PRO A 63 -27.86 25.90 -11.59
N PRO A 64 -28.60 24.85 -11.19
CA PRO A 64 -28.19 23.45 -11.38
C PRO A 64 -27.73 23.17 -12.81
N ARG A 65 -26.87 22.15 -12.97
CA ARG A 65 -26.05 21.90 -14.18
C ARG A 65 -25.06 23.01 -14.54
N SER A 66 -24.80 24.01 -13.69
CA SER A 66 -23.78 25.03 -13.96
C SER A 66 -23.04 25.53 -12.72
N PHE A 67 -21.81 26.01 -12.92
CA PHE A 67 -20.92 26.57 -11.90
C PHE A 67 -20.37 27.94 -12.36
N PRO A 68 -19.95 28.83 -11.44
CA PRO A 68 -19.36 30.11 -11.81
C PRO A 68 -17.90 29.95 -12.26
N ASN A 69 -17.57 30.35 -13.48
CA ASN A 69 -16.17 30.42 -13.92
C ASN A 69 -15.43 31.63 -13.33
N GLN A 70 -14.10 31.66 -13.45
CA GLN A 70 -13.27 32.79 -12.98
C GLN A 70 -13.69 34.15 -13.58
N GLY A 71 -14.38 34.20 -14.72
CA GLY A 71 -14.87 35.44 -15.34
C GLY A 71 -16.19 35.99 -14.75
N GLY A 72 -16.83 35.28 -13.82
CA GLY A 72 -18.16 35.59 -13.29
C GLY A 72 -19.30 35.14 -14.20
N VAL A 73 -19.07 34.14 -15.06
CA VAL A 73 -20.07 33.61 -16.02
C VAL A 73 -20.39 32.18 -15.64
N CYS A 74 -21.68 31.82 -15.61
CA CYS A 74 -22.11 30.45 -15.36
C CYS A 74 -21.74 29.55 -16.55
N TRP A 75 -20.94 28.51 -16.30
CA TRP A 75 -20.52 27.50 -17.28
C TRP A 75 -21.15 26.15 -16.94
N PRO A 76 -21.45 25.29 -17.94
CA PRO A 76 -22.07 24.00 -17.69
C PRO A 76 -21.13 23.06 -16.90
N CYS A 77 -21.72 22.25 -16.03
CA CYS A 77 -21.06 21.09 -15.42
C CYS A 77 -20.75 20.01 -16.48
N HIS A 78 -19.93 19.02 -16.11
CA HIS A 78 -19.89 17.76 -16.84
C HIS A 78 -21.28 17.09 -16.85
N GLU A 79 -21.63 16.36 -17.91
CA GLU A 79 -23.00 15.86 -18.14
C GLU A 79 -23.50 14.87 -17.07
N SER A 80 -22.57 14.20 -16.38
CA SER A 80 -22.82 13.27 -15.28
C SER A 80 -23.11 13.97 -13.94
N CYS A 81 -22.86 15.27 -13.79
CA CYS A 81 -23.13 16.03 -12.57
C CYS A 81 -24.53 16.70 -12.63
N GLU A 82 -25.25 16.72 -11.51
CA GLU A 82 -26.42 17.58 -11.31
C GLU A 82 -26.00 18.94 -10.72
N THR A 83 -25.04 18.94 -9.79
CA THR A 83 -24.33 20.14 -9.34
C THR A 83 -22.82 19.89 -9.31
N CYS A 84 -22.01 20.93 -9.48
CA CYS A 84 -20.56 20.82 -9.59
C CYS A 84 -19.84 22.07 -9.04
N ALA A 85 -18.57 21.93 -8.68
CA ALA A 85 -17.67 23.03 -8.35
C ALA A 85 -16.84 23.52 -9.55
N GLY A 86 -16.85 22.77 -10.66
CA GLY A 86 -16.02 23.00 -11.84
C GLY A 86 -16.51 22.23 -13.07
N ALA A 87 -15.82 22.40 -14.21
CA ALA A 87 -16.19 21.74 -15.47
C ALA A 87 -15.71 20.28 -15.59
N GLY A 88 -14.87 19.81 -14.67
CA GLY A 88 -14.33 18.45 -14.67
C GLY A 88 -15.38 17.39 -14.33
N GLN A 89 -15.17 16.16 -14.79
CA GLN A 89 -15.99 15.02 -14.36
C GLN A 89 -15.70 14.63 -12.90
N ASP A 90 -14.49 14.95 -12.42
CA ASP A 90 -14.01 14.95 -11.03
C ASP A 90 -14.52 16.14 -10.20
N SER A 91 -15.28 17.06 -10.80
CA SER A 91 -15.77 18.28 -10.14
C SER A 91 -17.23 18.20 -9.68
N CYS A 92 -17.89 17.03 -9.72
CA CYS A 92 -19.28 16.93 -9.28
C CYS A 92 -19.42 17.11 -7.75
N LEU A 93 -20.53 17.75 -7.34
CA LEU A 93 -20.97 17.82 -5.94
C LEU A 93 -22.19 16.92 -5.70
N THR A 94 -23.02 16.73 -6.74
CA THR A 94 -24.08 15.71 -6.80
C THR A 94 -24.20 15.15 -8.21
N CYS A 95 -24.59 13.88 -8.34
CA CYS A 95 -24.72 13.22 -9.64
C CYS A 95 -26.09 13.45 -10.31
N ALA A 96 -26.08 13.44 -11.65
CA ALA A 96 -27.28 13.35 -12.46
C ALA A 96 -28.03 12.02 -12.21
N PRO A 97 -29.34 11.93 -12.52
CA PRO A 97 -30.09 10.68 -12.40
C PRO A 97 -29.42 9.49 -13.12
N ALA A 98 -29.59 8.29 -12.56
CA ALA A 98 -28.98 7.04 -13.01
C ALA A 98 -27.43 7.01 -13.01
N HIS A 99 -26.78 7.90 -12.25
CA HIS A 99 -25.34 7.85 -11.96
C HIS A 99 -25.09 7.69 -10.45
N LEU A 100 -24.03 6.98 -10.11
CA LEU A 100 -23.50 6.71 -8.78
C LEU A 100 -22.33 7.64 -8.49
N HIS A 101 -22.23 8.13 -7.24
CA HIS A 101 -21.18 9.06 -6.83
C HIS A 101 -19.98 8.33 -6.20
N VAL A 102 -18.80 8.43 -6.82
CA VAL A 102 -17.54 7.91 -6.23
C VAL A 102 -17.02 8.90 -5.18
N VAL A 103 -17.10 8.51 -3.90
CA VAL A 103 -17.11 9.47 -2.77
C VAL A 103 -15.80 10.22 -2.50
N ASP A 104 -14.66 9.69 -2.90
CA ASP A 104 -13.33 10.30 -2.76
C ASP A 104 -12.82 10.96 -4.06
N LEU A 105 -13.42 10.63 -5.21
CA LEU A 105 -13.03 11.15 -6.53
C LEU A 105 -13.96 12.23 -7.11
N ALA A 106 -15.16 12.43 -6.55
CA ALA A 106 -16.25 13.25 -7.13
C ALA A 106 -16.66 12.89 -8.57
N VAL A 107 -16.28 11.69 -9.04
CA VAL A 107 -16.67 11.19 -10.36
C VAL A 107 -18.05 10.56 -10.26
N CYS A 108 -18.95 10.98 -11.15
CA CYS A 108 -20.25 10.34 -11.33
C CYS A 108 -20.17 9.32 -12.48
N LEU A 109 -20.43 8.05 -12.18
CA LEU A 109 -20.35 6.91 -13.11
C LEU A 109 -21.66 6.12 -13.15
N GLN A 110 -21.86 5.30 -14.19
CA GLN A 110 -23.06 4.42 -14.28
C GLN A 110 -22.87 3.07 -13.59
N VAL A 111 -21.63 2.69 -13.28
CA VAL A 111 -21.22 1.47 -12.57
C VAL A 111 -20.02 1.86 -11.71
N CYS A 112 -19.87 1.26 -10.52
CA CYS A 112 -18.69 1.48 -9.69
C CYS A 112 -17.43 0.87 -10.32
N PRO A 113 -16.26 1.52 -10.19
CA PRO A 113 -15.00 0.97 -10.68
C PRO A 113 -14.45 -0.10 -9.72
N ASP A 114 -13.48 -0.89 -10.20
CA ASP A 114 -12.80 -1.90 -9.38
C ASP A 114 -12.19 -1.27 -8.10
N GLY A 115 -12.23 -2.01 -6.99
CA GLY A 115 -11.87 -1.49 -5.66
C GLY A 115 -12.98 -0.72 -4.93
N TYR A 116 -14.21 -0.68 -5.46
CA TYR A 116 -15.39 -0.06 -4.84
C TYR A 116 -16.60 -0.99 -4.89
N TYR A 117 -17.51 -0.87 -3.92
CA TYR A 117 -18.83 -1.49 -3.97
C TYR A 117 -19.94 -0.45 -4.12
N GLU A 118 -21.08 -0.86 -4.69
CA GLU A 118 -22.28 -0.02 -4.82
C GLU A 118 -23.09 -0.02 -3.52
N ASN A 119 -23.23 1.15 -2.90
CA ASN A 119 -24.20 1.38 -1.83
C ASN A 119 -25.51 1.88 -2.48
N TYR A 120 -26.51 0.98 -2.55
CA TYR A 120 -27.80 1.25 -3.19
C TYR A 120 -28.66 2.29 -2.47
N ASP A 121 -28.57 2.40 -1.14
CA ASP A 121 -29.37 3.33 -0.34
C ASP A 121 -29.03 4.80 -0.69
N ASN A 122 -27.73 5.11 -0.74
CA ASN A 122 -27.21 6.46 -0.99
C ASN A 122 -26.79 6.70 -2.45
N LYS A 123 -26.77 5.67 -3.31
CA LYS A 123 -26.28 5.73 -4.70
C LYS A 123 -24.82 6.20 -4.79
N THR A 124 -23.99 5.63 -3.92
CA THR A 124 -22.57 5.97 -3.79
C THR A 124 -21.70 4.75 -4.04
N CYS A 125 -20.62 4.92 -4.80
CA CYS A 125 -19.54 3.95 -4.84
C CYS A 125 -18.61 4.21 -3.66
N VAL A 126 -18.48 3.23 -2.78
CA VAL A 126 -17.69 3.32 -1.55
C VAL A 126 -16.45 2.43 -1.71
N PRO A 127 -15.23 2.94 -1.44
CA PRO A 127 -14.01 2.16 -1.59
C PRO A 127 -13.98 0.97 -0.62
N CYS A 128 -13.34 -0.12 -1.04
CA CYS A 128 -13.07 -1.28 -0.20
C CYS A 128 -12.06 -0.97 0.92
N GLU A 129 -12.01 -1.80 1.95
CA GLU A 129 -10.94 -1.76 2.94
C GLU A 129 -9.59 -2.14 2.29
N ALA A 130 -8.48 -1.61 2.80
CA ALA A 130 -7.15 -1.88 2.25
C ALA A 130 -6.84 -3.39 2.25
N ASN A 131 -6.01 -3.84 1.28
CA ASN A 131 -5.76 -5.24 0.91
C ASN A 131 -6.84 -5.91 0.05
N CYS A 132 -8.01 -5.29 -0.18
CA CYS A 132 -9.09 -5.89 -0.94
C CYS A 132 -9.24 -5.26 -2.34
N ALA A 133 -9.05 -6.08 -3.38
CA ALA A 133 -9.20 -5.66 -4.78
C ALA A 133 -10.68 -5.53 -5.20
N SER A 134 -11.57 -6.29 -4.56
CA SER A 134 -13.02 -6.09 -4.66
C SER A 134 -13.74 -6.49 -3.37
N CYS A 135 -14.88 -5.85 -3.12
CA CYS A 135 -15.74 -6.07 -1.95
C CYS A 135 -17.22 -6.00 -2.37
N GLN A 136 -18.12 -6.40 -1.48
CA GLN A 136 -19.57 -6.39 -1.71
C GLN A 136 -20.30 -6.01 -0.42
N ASP A 137 -21.37 -5.21 -0.52
CA ASP A 137 -22.27 -4.76 0.56
C ASP A 137 -21.62 -3.91 1.68
N ARG A 138 -20.33 -4.09 1.99
CA ARG A 138 -19.51 -3.35 2.97
C ARG A 138 -18.04 -3.25 2.51
N PRO A 139 -17.25 -2.27 2.98
CA PRO A 139 -15.82 -2.17 2.65
C PRO A 139 -15.00 -3.38 3.10
N ASP A 140 -15.37 -3.95 4.26
CA ASP A 140 -14.63 -5.02 4.96
C ASP A 140 -15.10 -6.44 4.61
N TYR A 141 -16.02 -6.57 3.66
CA TYR A 141 -16.53 -7.84 3.15
C TYR A 141 -15.97 -8.07 1.74
N CYS A 142 -14.77 -8.64 1.69
CA CYS A 142 -14.00 -8.74 0.47
C CYS A 142 -14.39 -9.98 -0.36
N THR A 143 -14.38 -9.79 -1.68
CA THR A 143 -14.70 -10.80 -2.70
C THR A 143 -13.49 -11.18 -3.54
N SER A 144 -12.46 -10.32 -3.58
CA SER A 144 -11.10 -10.66 -4.02
C SER A 144 -10.05 -9.80 -3.30
N CYS A 145 -8.84 -10.34 -3.18
CA CYS A 145 -7.72 -9.67 -2.51
C CYS A 145 -6.74 -9.04 -3.50
N GLU A 146 -6.00 -8.03 -3.04
CA GLU A 146 -4.85 -7.51 -3.78
C GLU A 146 -3.79 -8.61 -4.02
N HIS A 147 -3.03 -8.49 -5.11
CA HIS A 147 -2.17 -9.57 -5.62
C HIS A 147 -1.21 -10.12 -4.55
N HIS A 148 -1.10 -11.45 -4.50
CA HIS A 148 -0.28 -12.23 -3.54
C HIS A 148 -0.79 -12.25 -2.09
N LEU A 149 -2.02 -11.81 -1.84
CA LEU A 149 -2.72 -12.03 -0.58
C LEU A 149 -3.75 -13.16 -0.71
N VAL A 150 -4.04 -13.83 0.41
CA VAL A 150 -4.95 -14.97 0.47
C VAL A 150 -6.22 -14.61 1.24
N MET A 151 -7.37 -15.09 0.75
CA MET A 151 -8.68 -14.80 1.32
C MET A 151 -9.10 -15.85 2.34
N HIS A 152 -9.56 -15.39 3.51
CA HIS A 152 -10.18 -16.21 4.54
C HIS A 152 -11.31 -15.42 5.21
N GLU A 153 -12.50 -16.01 5.32
CA GLU A 153 -13.70 -15.39 5.94
C GLU A 153 -13.96 -13.93 5.47
N HIS A 154 -13.87 -13.71 4.14
CA HIS A 154 -14.03 -12.41 3.47
C HIS A 154 -13.01 -11.33 3.84
N LYS A 155 -11.85 -11.71 4.42
CA LYS A 155 -10.73 -10.81 4.71
C LYS A 155 -9.43 -11.33 4.08
N CYS A 156 -8.51 -10.41 3.82
CA CYS A 156 -7.27 -10.67 3.10
C CYS A 156 -6.06 -10.73 4.05
N TYR A 157 -5.23 -11.75 3.90
CA TYR A 157 -4.10 -12.05 4.78
C TYR A 157 -2.82 -12.26 3.95
N SER A 158 -1.65 -12.02 4.57
CA SER A 158 -0.34 -12.29 3.96
C SER A 158 0.01 -13.79 3.89
N ALA A 159 -0.72 -14.62 4.63
CA ALA A 159 -0.59 -16.07 4.67
C ALA A 159 -1.84 -16.69 5.32
N CYS A 160 -2.14 -17.96 5.01
CA CYS A 160 -3.31 -18.62 5.56
C CYS A 160 -3.18 -18.92 7.07
N PRO A 161 -4.24 -18.74 7.88
CA PRO A 161 -4.22 -19.05 9.31
C PRO A 161 -3.91 -20.51 9.65
N LEU A 162 -3.56 -20.76 10.92
CA LEU A 162 -3.35 -22.12 11.45
C LEU A 162 -4.55 -23.03 11.14
N HIS A 163 -4.27 -24.31 10.87
CA HIS A 163 -5.24 -25.32 10.43
C HIS A 163 -5.86 -25.09 9.04
N THR A 164 -5.36 -24.12 8.25
CA THR A 164 -5.71 -23.94 6.84
C THR A 164 -4.47 -23.99 5.94
N TYR A 165 -4.69 -24.06 4.62
CA TYR A 165 -3.68 -23.99 3.58
C TYR A 165 -4.19 -23.17 2.38
N GLU A 166 -3.26 -22.62 1.61
CA GLU A 166 -3.52 -21.83 0.39
C GLU A 166 -3.91 -22.74 -0.79
N THR A 167 -5.02 -22.43 -1.45
CA THR A 167 -5.44 -23.07 -2.71
C THR A 167 -4.91 -22.32 -3.94
N GLU A 168 -4.99 -22.95 -5.11
CA GLU A 168 -4.58 -22.34 -6.39
C GLU A 168 -5.39 -21.06 -6.73
N ASP A 169 -6.59 -20.92 -6.17
CA ASP A 169 -7.45 -19.74 -6.27
C ASP A 169 -7.19 -18.67 -5.18
N TYR A 170 -6.03 -18.70 -4.49
CA TYR A 170 -5.67 -17.80 -3.38
C TYR A 170 -6.69 -17.77 -2.21
N ASN A 171 -7.37 -18.88 -1.94
CA ASN A 171 -8.29 -19.02 -0.82
C ASN A 171 -7.72 -19.95 0.27
N CYS A 172 -8.08 -19.73 1.53
CA CYS A 172 -7.62 -20.56 2.65
C CYS A 172 -8.60 -21.68 2.98
N ALA A 173 -8.26 -22.91 2.58
CA ALA A 173 -9.06 -24.13 2.82
C ALA A 173 -8.57 -24.91 4.05
N SER A 174 -9.45 -25.64 4.74
CA SER A 174 -9.10 -26.36 5.97
C SER A 174 -8.22 -27.60 5.74
N CYS A 175 -7.21 -27.77 6.59
CA CYS A 175 -6.44 -29.01 6.71
C CYS A 175 -7.28 -30.18 7.26
N HIS A 176 -6.81 -31.41 7.04
CA HIS A 176 -7.36 -32.56 7.77
C HIS A 176 -7.27 -32.37 9.29
N SER A 177 -8.26 -32.88 10.03
CA SER A 177 -8.43 -32.65 11.48
C SER A 177 -7.25 -33.09 12.35
N SER A 178 -6.38 -33.99 11.85
CA SER A 178 -5.15 -34.43 12.51
C SER A 178 -3.97 -33.46 12.39
N CYS A 179 -3.97 -32.59 11.37
CA CYS A 179 -2.88 -31.67 11.08
C CYS A 179 -3.01 -30.37 11.90
N ALA A 180 -1.87 -29.80 12.29
CA ALA A 180 -1.76 -28.41 12.70
C ALA A 180 -1.54 -27.50 11.46
N THR A 181 -0.68 -27.92 10.53
CA THR A 181 -0.48 -27.31 9.20
C THR A 181 -0.35 -28.38 8.11
N CYS A 182 -0.63 -28.04 6.85
CA CYS A 182 -0.72 -28.98 5.73
C CYS A 182 -0.40 -28.30 4.38
N ASN A 183 -0.29 -29.08 3.30
CA ASN A 183 -0.33 -28.60 1.91
C ASN A 183 -1.58 -29.08 1.15
N GLY A 184 -2.62 -29.48 1.88
CA GLY A 184 -3.85 -30.02 1.31
C GLY A 184 -4.77 -30.62 2.37
N SER A 185 -6.00 -30.89 1.97
CA SER A 185 -7.08 -31.34 2.85
C SER A 185 -7.07 -32.84 3.20
N ALA A 186 -6.25 -33.66 2.53
CA ALA A 186 -6.17 -35.10 2.81
C ALA A 186 -5.34 -35.42 4.07
N GLU A 187 -5.62 -36.57 4.71
CA GLU A 187 -4.88 -37.03 5.89
C GLU A 187 -3.38 -37.23 5.64
N SER A 188 -2.99 -37.55 4.40
CA SER A 188 -1.58 -37.71 3.95
C SER A 188 -0.93 -36.41 3.45
N GLN A 189 -1.53 -35.26 3.71
CA GLN A 189 -1.02 -33.93 3.35
C GLN A 189 -0.68 -33.08 4.58
N CYS A 190 -0.64 -33.68 5.78
CA CYS A 190 -0.16 -33.01 6.98
C CYS A 190 1.35 -32.73 6.89
N ILE A 191 1.73 -31.56 7.42
CA ILE A 191 3.13 -31.15 7.58
C ILE A 191 3.46 -31.12 9.07
N THR A 192 2.72 -30.35 9.86
CA THR A 192 2.81 -30.43 11.33
C THR A 192 1.55 -31.05 11.92
N CYS A 193 1.67 -31.69 13.08
CA CYS A 193 0.58 -32.41 13.73
C CYS A 193 -0.01 -31.62 14.90
N ARG A 194 -1.30 -31.83 15.18
CA ARG A 194 -1.90 -31.31 16.43
C ARG A 194 -1.30 -32.02 17.64
N SER A 195 -1.27 -31.30 18.77
CA SER A 195 -0.67 -31.74 20.04
C SER A 195 -1.05 -33.18 20.40
N GLY A 196 -0.04 -34.02 20.66
CA GLY A 196 -0.22 -35.43 21.00
C GLY A 196 -0.27 -36.41 19.82
N ARG A 197 -0.07 -35.93 18.58
CA ARG A 197 0.14 -36.77 17.38
C ARG A 197 1.56 -36.63 16.84
N PHE A 198 2.03 -37.67 16.16
CA PHE A 198 3.37 -37.78 15.60
C PHE A 198 3.30 -37.86 14.07
N ALA A 199 4.16 -37.10 13.39
CA ALA A 199 4.28 -37.12 11.94
C ALA A 199 4.89 -38.44 11.44
N TYR A 200 4.28 -39.04 10.41
CA TYR A 200 4.76 -40.22 9.72
C TYR A 200 4.18 -40.23 8.29
N ASP A 201 5.06 -40.19 7.27
CA ASP A 201 4.68 -40.32 5.85
C ASP A 201 3.51 -39.41 5.42
N GLY A 202 3.61 -38.11 5.74
CA GLY A 202 2.57 -37.10 5.46
C GLY A 202 1.32 -37.18 6.35
N LYS A 203 1.25 -38.15 7.28
CA LYS A 203 0.12 -38.36 8.20
C LYS A 203 0.47 -38.01 9.64
N CYS A 204 -0.55 -37.76 10.46
CA CYS A 204 -0.41 -37.43 11.88
C CYS A 204 -1.09 -38.49 12.76
N LEU A 205 -0.29 -39.45 13.24
CA LEU A 205 -0.76 -40.64 13.95
C LEU A 205 -0.76 -40.43 15.47
N ASN A 206 -1.69 -41.06 16.19
CA ASN A 206 -1.68 -41.05 17.66
C ASN A 206 -0.55 -41.94 18.22
N ASN A 207 -0.33 -43.09 17.58
CA ASN A 207 0.73 -44.06 17.90
C ASN A 207 1.53 -44.33 16.62
N CYS A 208 2.84 -44.55 16.75
CA CYS A 208 3.68 -44.96 15.63
C CYS A 208 3.45 -46.44 15.26
N PRO A 209 3.65 -46.83 13.99
CA PRO A 209 3.56 -48.22 13.56
C PRO A 209 4.73 -49.07 14.10
N ASP A 210 4.60 -50.39 14.06
CA ASP A 210 5.68 -51.32 14.41
C ASP A 210 6.96 -51.03 13.60
N GLY A 211 8.12 -51.23 14.23
CA GLY A 211 9.40 -50.78 13.72
C GLY A 211 9.72 -49.30 13.94
N TYR A 212 8.82 -48.51 14.53
CA TYR A 212 9.01 -47.09 14.85
C TYR A 212 8.62 -46.76 16.31
N TYR A 213 9.15 -45.67 16.86
CA TYR A 213 8.78 -45.11 18.15
C TYR A 213 8.48 -43.61 18.05
N ALA A 214 7.68 -43.11 18.99
CA ALA A 214 7.26 -41.72 19.05
C ALA A 214 8.33 -40.84 19.74
N ASP A 215 9.05 -40.02 18.97
CA ASP A 215 10.02 -39.07 19.51
C ASP A 215 9.32 -37.76 19.92
N LYS A 216 9.17 -37.55 21.23
CA LYS A 216 8.52 -36.35 21.79
C LYS A 216 9.29 -35.04 21.54
N LYS A 217 10.59 -35.08 21.22
CA LYS A 217 11.39 -33.89 20.89
C LYS A 217 11.29 -33.52 19.42
N ARG A 218 11.03 -34.49 18.54
CA ARG A 218 10.90 -34.28 17.08
C ARG A 218 9.44 -34.23 16.61
N GLN A 219 8.48 -34.67 17.44
CA GLN A 219 7.06 -34.83 17.11
C GLN A 219 6.82 -35.68 15.85
N GLU A 220 7.71 -36.65 15.58
CA GLU A 220 7.62 -37.59 14.46
C GLU A 220 7.96 -39.02 14.91
N CYS A 221 7.57 -39.99 14.09
CA CYS A 221 7.85 -41.40 14.30
C CYS A 221 9.25 -41.76 13.77
N VAL A 222 10.16 -42.10 14.68
CA VAL A 222 11.57 -42.43 14.38
C VAL A 222 11.73 -43.95 14.34
N ALA A 223 12.51 -44.46 13.39
CA ALA A 223 12.73 -45.90 13.24
C ALA A 223 13.45 -46.50 14.47
N CYS A 224 13.05 -47.71 14.86
CA CYS A 224 13.77 -48.50 15.86
C CYS A 224 15.18 -48.88 15.38
N PRO A 225 16.12 -49.21 16.30
CA PRO A 225 17.46 -49.67 15.93
C PRO A 225 17.47 -50.89 15.01
N ILE A 226 18.59 -51.11 14.31
CA ILE A 226 18.79 -52.26 13.42
C ILE A 226 18.54 -53.58 14.18
N GLY A 227 17.90 -54.55 13.51
CA GLY A 227 17.47 -55.82 14.10
C GLY A 227 16.25 -55.75 15.03
N CYS A 228 15.77 -54.55 15.38
CA CYS A 228 14.64 -54.38 16.28
C CYS A 228 13.27 -54.42 15.57
N ALA A 229 12.28 -55.05 16.20
CA ALA A 229 10.89 -55.10 15.73
C ALA A 229 10.00 -54.11 16.48
N THR A 230 10.08 -54.05 17.82
CA THR A 230 9.39 -53.01 18.63
C THR A 230 10.35 -52.39 19.63
N CYS A 231 10.25 -51.08 19.84
CA CYS A 231 11.11 -50.33 20.75
C CYS A 231 10.34 -49.32 21.61
N SER A 232 10.92 -48.96 22.74
CA SER A 232 10.40 -47.98 23.69
C SER A 232 10.54 -46.54 23.15
N SER A 233 9.86 -45.57 23.77
CA SER A 233 9.89 -44.13 23.40
C SER A 233 11.28 -43.49 23.41
N ASN A 234 12.27 -44.18 23.98
CA ASN A 234 13.66 -43.74 24.06
C ASN A 234 14.58 -44.58 23.12
N GLY A 235 14.02 -45.26 22.12
CA GLY A 235 14.75 -46.10 21.16
C GLY A 235 15.23 -47.47 21.68
N PHE A 236 15.11 -47.76 22.98
CA PHE A 236 15.52 -49.05 23.56
C PHE A 236 14.69 -50.21 22.99
N CYS A 237 15.34 -51.25 22.45
CA CYS A 237 14.64 -52.36 21.82
C CYS A 237 13.94 -53.28 22.83
N LEU A 238 12.66 -53.54 22.59
CA LEU A 238 11.81 -54.43 23.40
C LEU A 238 11.81 -55.84 22.80
N THR A 239 11.50 -55.96 21.50
CA THR A 239 11.52 -57.23 20.75
C THR A 239 12.37 -57.12 19.50
N CYS A 240 13.14 -58.16 19.19
CA CYS A 240 13.93 -58.26 17.96
C CYS A 240 13.10 -58.87 16.81
N ARG A 241 13.60 -58.72 15.58
CA ARG A 241 13.03 -59.34 14.37
C ARG A 241 13.28 -60.85 14.33
N GLU A 242 12.61 -61.55 13.43
CA GLU A 242 12.89 -62.98 13.17
C GLU A 242 14.38 -63.18 12.83
N ASN A 243 15.00 -64.23 13.39
CA ASN A 243 16.43 -64.53 13.34
C ASN A 243 17.37 -63.56 14.10
N TRP A 244 16.86 -62.74 15.02
CA TRP A 244 17.66 -61.90 15.91
C TRP A 244 17.39 -62.18 17.40
N THR A 245 18.44 -62.30 18.23
CA THR A 245 18.36 -62.39 19.70
C THR A 245 18.79 -61.08 20.36
N ARG A 246 18.29 -60.80 21.58
CA ARG A 246 18.65 -59.58 22.33
C ARG A 246 19.80 -59.88 23.29
N ASN A 247 20.95 -59.26 23.04
CA ASN A 247 22.17 -59.47 23.81
C ASN A 247 22.11 -58.84 25.23
N LYS A 248 23.13 -59.13 26.05
CA LYS A 248 23.27 -58.62 27.43
C LYS A 248 23.33 -57.09 27.54
N LYS A 249 23.64 -56.38 26.45
CA LYS A 249 23.65 -54.90 26.35
C LYS A 249 22.29 -54.33 25.88
N GLY A 250 21.27 -55.17 25.65
CA GLY A 250 19.94 -54.76 25.19
C GLY A 250 19.81 -54.49 23.68
N LYS A 251 20.89 -54.69 22.90
CA LYS A 251 20.85 -54.60 21.43
C LYS A 251 20.41 -55.94 20.83
N CYS A 252 19.76 -55.90 19.66
CA CYS A 252 19.57 -57.10 18.85
C CYS A 252 20.89 -57.45 18.12
N ILE A 253 21.18 -58.75 18.01
CA ILE A 253 22.22 -59.35 17.18
C ILE A 253 21.62 -60.57 16.45
N ILE A 254 22.26 -61.09 15.41
CA ILE A 254 21.78 -62.30 14.72
C ILE A 254 21.85 -63.53 15.65
N THR A 255 20.81 -64.37 15.61
CA THR A 255 20.75 -65.63 16.37
C THR A 255 21.95 -66.51 16.04
N GLY A 256 22.70 -66.92 17.07
CA GLY A 256 23.93 -67.73 16.93
C GLY A 256 25.22 -66.91 16.98
N SER A 257 25.15 -65.61 16.70
CA SER A 257 26.30 -64.66 16.78
C SER A 257 26.77 -64.38 18.21
N GLU A 258 26.19 -65.05 19.22
CA GLU A 258 26.57 -64.96 20.64
C GLU A 258 27.95 -65.59 20.95
N ASN A 259 28.51 -66.37 20.03
CA ASN A 259 29.82 -67.03 20.15
C ASN A 259 30.87 -66.52 19.13
N CYS A 260 30.53 -65.54 18.29
CA CYS A 260 31.45 -64.90 17.36
C CYS A 260 32.07 -63.63 17.98
N ASP A 261 33.18 -63.14 17.43
CA ASP A 261 33.71 -61.82 17.83
C ASP A 261 32.77 -60.69 17.35
N GLU A 262 32.83 -59.48 17.93
CA GLU A 262 31.99 -58.36 17.49
C GLU A 262 32.30 -57.96 16.02
N SER A 263 33.48 -58.32 15.50
CA SER A 263 33.92 -58.13 14.09
C SER A 263 33.62 -59.28 13.12
N GLU A 264 32.78 -60.24 13.52
CA GLU A 264 32.35 -61.38 12.71
C GLU A 264 30.81 -61.48 12.63
N TYR A 265 30.28 -61.93 11.50
CA TYR A 265 28.88 -62.37 11.36
C TYR A 265 28.76 -63.89 11.44
N TYR A 266 27.62 -64.37 11.90
CA TYR A 266 27.29 -65.80 11.96
C TYR A 266 26.53 -66.24 10.69
N ASP A 267 27.07 -67.22 9.97
CA ASP A 267 26.42 -67.87 8.83
C ASP A 267 26.84 -69.35 8.73
N ASN A 268 25.97 -70.20 8.20
CA ASN A 268 26.23 -71.64 7.97
C ASN A 268 26.90 -72.36 9.17
N ASN A 269 26.48 -72.01 10.38
CA ASN A 269 26.99 -72.52 11.67
C ASN A 269 28.49 -72.23 11.94
N HIS A 270 29.04 -71.19 11.32
CA HIS A 270 30.40 -70.70 11.50
C HIS A 270 30.40 -69.17 11.69
N CYS A 271 31.51 -68.62 12.19
CA CYS A 271 31.75 -67.19 12.24
C CYS A 271 32.61 -66.78 11.03
N HIS A 272 32.27 -65.67 10.40
CA HIS A 272 32.94 -65.14 9.21
C HIS A 272 33.24 -63.65 9.39
N PRO A 273 34.42 -63.15 8.98
CA PRO A 273 34.80 -61.76 9.19
C PRO A 273 33.90 -60.79 8.42
N CYS A 274 33.60 -59.64 9.04
CA CYS A 274 32.85 -58.56 8.40
C CYS A 274 33.55 -57.98 7.16
N HIS A 275 32.77 -57.29 6.32
CA HIS A 275 33.34 -56.48 5.23
C HIS A 275 34.31 -55.43 5.80
N SER A 276 35.42 -55.16 5.09
CA SER A 276 36.55 -54.34 5.59
C SER A 276 36.23 -52.86 5.86
N THR A 277 35.02 -52.41 5.49
CA THR A 277 34.48 -51.07 5.79
C THR A 277 33.73 -51.02 7.11
N CYS A 278 33.26 -52.16 7.63
CA CYS A 278 32.52 -52.27 8.88
C CYS A 278 33.48 -52.54 10.06
N GLU A 279 33.07 -52.14 11.27
CA GLU A 279 33.72 -52.57 12.52
C GLU A 279 32.97 -53.77 13.13
N THR A 280 31.63 -53.75 13.07
CA THR A 280 30.73 -54.85 13.41
C THR A 280 29.65 -54.97 12.33
N CYS A 281 29.05 -56.14 12.11
CA CYS A 281 28.13 -56.37 10.98
C CYS A 281 27.04 -57.45 11.23
N ASP A 282 26.04 -57.51 10.35
CA ASP A 282 24.99 -58.53 10.29
C ASP A 282 25.06 -59.40 9.01
N GLY A 283 26.19 -59.37 8.29
CA GLY A 283 26.37 -60.09 7.04
C GLY A 283 27.63 -59.67 6.25
N PRO A 284 27.85 -60.24 5.06
CA PRO A 284 29.12 -60.15 4.32
C PRO A 284 29.36 -58.84 3.54
N THR A 285 28.36 -57.97 3.36
CA THR A 285 28.47 -56.83 2.42
C THR A 285 28.77 -55.50 3.10
N GLU A 286 29.17 -54.50 2.32
CA GLU A 286 29.32 -53.10 2.76
C GLU A 286 27.99 -52.43 3.22
N THR A 287 26.84 -53.08 2.97
CA THR A 287 25.51 -52.63 3.45
C THR A 287 24.99 -53.45 4.64
N ASN A 288 25.84 -54.29 5.24
CA ASN A 288 25.56 -55.07 6.45
C ASN A 288 26.24 -54.51 7.72
N CYS A 289 26.76 -53.28 7.72
CA CYS A 289 27.48 -52.74 8.88
C CYS A 289 26.52 -52.39 10.03
N LEU A 290 26.89 -52.77 11.26
CA LEU A 290 26.22 -52.39 12.52
C LEU A 290 26.99 -51.33 13.31
N SER A 291 28.30 -51.20 13.07
CA SER A 291 29.13 -50.05 13.46
C SER A 291 30.27 -49.86 12.46
N CYS A 292 30.91 -48.70 12.53
CA CYS A 292 31.96 -48.27 11.61
C CYS A 292 33.23 -47.92 12.38
N PRO A 293 34.43 -48.13 11.79
CA PRO A 293 35.68 -47.65 12.38
C PRO A 293 35.63 -46.15 12.65
N GLN A 294 36.35 -45.65 13.66
CA GLN A 294 36.26 -44.28 14.19
C GLN A 294 36.44 -43.12 13.18
N SER A 295 36.91 -43.39 11.96
CA SER A 295 37.04 -42.42 10.86
C SER A 295 35.85 -42.41 9.87
N LEU A 296 34.83 -43.25 10.08
CA LEU A 296 33.65 -43.41 9.22
C LEU A 296 32.37 -43.31 10.06
N LEU A 297 31.28 -42.94 9.40
CA LEU A 297 29.96 -42.72 10.00
C LEU A 297 28.99 -43.81 9.55
N LEU A 298 28.17 -44.32 10.46
CA LEU A 298 27.13 -45.29 10.11
C LEU A 298 25.89 -44.58 9.54
N GLN A 299 25.46 -44.96 8.35
CA GLN A 299 24.21 -44.49 7.73
C GLN A 299 23.48 -45.67 7.10
N SER A 300 22.27 -45.99 7.55
CA SER A 300 21.40 -47.03 6.97
C SER A 300 22.14 -48.35 6.64
N SER A 301 22.87 -48.87 7.63
CA SER A 301 23.70 -50.09 7.56
C SER A 301 24.94 -50.05 6.62
N ARG A 302 25.33 -48.88 6.09
CA ARG A 302 26.63 -48.70 5.41
C ARG A 302 27.54 -47.70 6.16
N CYS A 303 28.84 -47.81 5.94
CA CYS A 303 29.83 -46.87 6.48
C CYS A 303 30.27 -45.84 5.43
N VAL A 304 30.12 -44.55 5.75
CA VAL A 304 30.41 -43.42 4.85
C VAL A 304 31.40 -42.43 5.48
N SER A 305 32.18 -41.72 4.68
CA SER A 305 33.14 -40.69 5.16
C SER A 305 32.47 -39.37 5.58
N SER A 306 31.26 -39.13 5.08
CA SER A 306 30.41 -37.97 5.33
C SER A 306 28.97 -38.40 5.14
N CYS A 307 28.03 -37.82 5.90
CA CYS A 307 26.61 -38.10 5.72
C CYS A 307 26.11 -37.55 4.37
N ASP A 308 25.16 -38.24 3.75
CA ASP A 308 24.48 -37.77 2.54
C ASP A 308 23.45 -36.67 2.86
N ASP A 309 22.97 -35.98 1.83
CA ASP A 309 21.83 -35.06 1.91
C ASP A 309 20.62 -35.71 2.62
N GLY A 310 19.94 -34.93 3.46
CA GLY A 310 18.88 -35.41 4.35
C GLY A 310 19.36 -36.05 5.64
N PHE A 311 20.68 -36.08 5.92
CA PHE A 311 21.27 -36.56 7.18
C PHE A 311 22.28 -35.57 7.76
N TYR A 312 22.50 -35.64 9.08
CA TYR A 312 23.52 -34.89 9.82
C TYR A 312 24.31 -35.82 10.76
N MET A 313 25.53 -35.42 11.12
CA MET A 313 26.38 -36.20 12.03
C MET A 313 25.93 -36.05 13.49
N GLU A 314 25.57 -37.16 14.15
CA GLU A 314 25.35 -37.23 15.60
C GLU A 314 26.10 -38.44 16.18
N ALA A 315 27.09 -38.19 17.04
CA ALA A 315 27.82 -39.22 17.80
C ALA A 315 28.40 -40.40 16.97
N GLY A 316 28.89 -40.14 15.75
CA GLY A 316 29.46 -41.16 14.85
C GLY A 316 28.43 -41.88 13.95
N VAL A 317 27.17 -41.46 14.00
CA VAL A 317 26.07 -41.96 13.16
C VAL A 317 25.51 -40.80 12.33
N CYS A 318 25.06 -41.09 11.13
CA CYS A 318 24.31 -40.15 10.30
C CYS A 318 22.82 -40.25 10.66
N ALA A 319 22.34 -39.29 11.45
CA ALA A 319 20.95 -39.17 11.86
C ALA A 319 20.15 -38.42 10.77
N LYS A 320 18.94 -38.88 10.46
CA LYS A 320 18.09 -38.23 9.45
C LYS A 320 17.63 -36.85 9.93
N CYS A 321 17.57 -35.88 9.03
CA CYS A 321 16.94 -34.58 9.27
C CYS A 321 15.45 -34.72 9.65
N LEU A 322 14.86 -33.66 10.20
CA LEU A 322 13.40 -33.56 10.41
C LEU A 322 12.68 -33.70 9.06
N HIS A 323 11.49 -34.31 9.02
CA HIS A 323 10.82 -34.55 7.73
C HIS A 323 10.46 -33.28 6.92
N THR A 324 10.44 -32.10 7.55
CA THR A 324 10.29 -30.79 6.88
C THR A 324 11.57 -30.28 6.20
N CYS A 325 12.71 -30.96 6.41
CA CYS A 325 14.03 -30.60 5.90
C CYS A 325 14.51 -31.51 4.77
N THR A 326 15.11 -30.92 3.75
CA THR A 326 15.90 -31.63 2.73
C THR A 326 17.39 -31.64 3.07
N GLN A 327 17.90 -30.62 3.76
CA GLN A 327 19.26 -30.58 4.32
C GLN A 327 19.27 -29.95 5.72
N CYS A 328 20.17 -30.40 6.60
CA CYS A 328 20.33 -29.88 7.95
C CYS A 328 21.76 -30.10 8.48
N VAL A 329 22.20 -29.25 9.41
CA VAL A 329 23.47 -29.41 10.17
C VAL A 329 23.26 -29.91 11.60
N SER A 330 22.02 -29.93 12.11
CA SER A 330 21.66 -30.56 13.38
C SER A 330 20.20 -30.97 13.40
N ARG A 331 19.77 -31.69 14.47
CA ARG A 331 18.37 -32.07 14.74
C ARG A 331 17.34 -30.95 14.52
N MET A 332 17.72 -29.69 14.77
CA MET A 332 16.83 -28.52 14.69
C MET A 332 17.41 -27.35 13.86
N ASN A 333 18.60 -27.51 13.25
CA ASN A 333 19.19 -26.50 12.37
C ASN A 333 19.14 -27.00 10.92
N CYS A 334 18.05 -26.71 10.25
CA CYS A 334 17.84 -26.92 8.83
C CYS A 334 18.64 -25.91 7.98
N THR A 335 19.01 -26.30 6.76
CA THR A 335 19.65 -25.43 5.76
C THR A 335 18.88 -25.39 4.44
N ALA A 336 18.06 -26.40 4.15
CA ALA A 336 17.13 -26.40 3.02
C ALA A 336 15.85 -27.14 3.42
N CYS A 337 14.70 -26.57 3.06
CA CYS A 337 13.38 -27.12 3.40
C CYS A 337 12.81 -28.05 2.32
N ALA A 338 11.75 -28.77 2.65
CA ALA A 338 10.88 -29.42 1.67
C ALA A 338 10.14 -28.37 0.80
N LYS A 339 9.74 -28.76 -0.43
CA LYS A 339 9.08 -27.85 -1.38
C LYS A 339 7.80 -27.26 -0.78
N GLY A 340 7.67 -25.93 -0.83
CA GLY A 340 6.52 -25.18 -0.29
C GLY A 340 6.72 -24.67 1.14
N LEU A 341 7.80 -25.07 1.82
CA LEU A 341 8.15 -24.57 3.15
C LEU A 341 9.15 -23.42 3.08
N GLN A 342 9.12 -22.57 4.11
CA GLN A 342 9.91 -21.36 4.27
C GLN A 342 10.96 -21.58 5.36
N LEU A 343 12.23 -21.27 5.06
CA LEU A 343 13.33 -21.34 6.04
C LEU A 343 13.34 -20.08 6.92
N GLN A 344 13.24 -20.24 8.24
CA GLN A 344 13.32 -19.16 9.22
C GLN A 344 14.20 -19.59 10.40
N SER A 345 15.36 -18.94 10.59
CA SER A 345 16.26 -19.16 11.72
C SER A 345 16.72 -20.63 11.95
N GLY A 346 16.73 -21.46 10.89
CA GLY A 346 17.05 -22.88 10.96
C GLY A 346 15.84 -23.81 11.08
N GLU A 347 14.62 -23.29 11.15
CA GLU A 347 13.36 -24.05 11.14
C GLU A 347 12.65 -23.93 9.79
N CYS A 348 11.94 -24.98 9.36
CA CYS A 348 11.13 -24.97 8.14
C CYS A 348 9.65 -24.89 8.50
N ARG A 349 9.00 -23.79 8.09
CA ARG A 349 7.62 -23.44 8.43
C ARG A 349 6.74 -23.39 7.18
N THR A 350 5.45 -23.66 7.30
CA THR A 350 4.51 -23.50 6.17
C THR A 350 4.30 -22.03 5.80
N THR A 351 4.26 -21.18 6.81
CA THR A 351 4.08 -19.74 6.73
C THR A 351 5.16 -19.07 7.56
N CYS A 352 5.61 -17.88 7.16
CA CYS A 352 6.57 -17.11 7.97
C CYS A 352 5.90 -16.60 9.25
N ALA A 353 6.65 -16.53 10.35
CA ALA A 353 6.16 -15.89 11.57
C ALA A 353 5.91 -14.38 11.36
N ASP A 354 5.02 -13.80 12.15
CA ASP A 354 4.65 -12.39 12.07
C ASP A 354 5.87 -11.45 12.10
N GLY A 355 5.79 -10.34 11.36
CA GLY A 355 6.93 -9.48 11.06
C GLY A 355 7.87 -10.01 9.98
N TYR A 356 7.52 -11.09 9.27
CA TYR A 356 8.28 -11.63 8.13
C TYR A 356 7.36 -12.02 6.95
N TYR A 357 7.88 -11.93 5.73
CA TYR A 357 7.27 -12.40 4.48
C TYR A 357 8.16 -13.47 3.81
N SER A 358 7.62 -14.20 2.83
CA SER A 358 8.39 -15.16 2.03
C SER A 358 9.17 -14.45 0.91
N ASP A 359 10.50 -14.54 0.95
CA ASP A 359 11.36 -14.30 -0.20
C ASP A 359 11.94 -15.64 -0.67
N ARG A 360 11.38 -16.17 -1.77
CA ARG A 360 11.91 -17.33 -2.52
C ARG A 360 12.21 -18.57 -1.66
N GLY A 361 11.36 -18.87 -0.67
CA GLY A 361 11.55 -20.01 0.24
C GLY A 361 12.31 -19.69 1.55
N THR A 362 12.62 -18.42 1.81
CA THR A 362 13.26 -17.95 3.06
C THR A 362 12.43 -16.82 3.66
N CYS A 363 12.30 -16.76 4.98
CA CYS A 363 11.55 -15.69 5.64
C CYS A 363 12.40 -14.43 5.84
N ALA A 364 12.07 -13.37 5.09
CA ALA A 364 12.68 -12.04 5.19
C ALA A 364 11.82 -11.10 6.05
N LYS A 365 12.42 -10.10 6.71
CA LYS A 365 11.68 -9.20 7.62
C LYS A 365 10.80 -8.19 6.88
N CYS A 366 9.62 -7.94 7.44
CA CYS A 366 8.76 -6.82 7.07
C CYS A 366 9.41 -5.46 7.38
N TYR A 367 8.84 -4.40 6.81
CA TYR A 367 9.10 -3.04 7.27
C TYR A 367 8.61 -2.84 8.72
N LEU A 368 9.33 -2.02 9.51
CA LEU A 368 9.23 -2.01 10.98
C LEU A 368 7.86 -1.58 11.54
N SER A 369 7.04 -0.84 10.78
CA SER A 369 5.68 -0.47 11.22
C SER A 369 4.60 -1.51 10.87
N CYS A 370 4.92 -2.54 10.07
CA CYS A 370 3.96 -3.62 9.77
C CYS A 370 3.96 -4.67 10.89
N HIS A 371 2.79 -5.21 11.24
CA HIS A 371 2.69 -6.46 12.01
C HIS A 371 2.82 -7.68 11.09
N THR A 372 2.16 -7.65 9.93
CA THR A 372 2.34 -8.61 8.84
C THR A 372 2.43 -7.87 7.50
N CYS A 373 3.07 -8.47 6.49
CA CYS A 373 3.33 -7.83 5.21
C CYS A 373 3.37 -8.83 4.05
N SER A 374 3.13 -8.36 2.83
CA SER A 374 3.35 -9.12 1.59
C SER A 374 4.74 -8.93 0.99
N GLY A 375 5.51 -7.96 1.48
CA GLY A 375 6.84 -7.65 0.95
C GLY A 375 7.65 -6.68 1.83
N PRO A 376 8.85 -6.28 1.38
CA PRO A 376 9.80 -5.50 2.19
C PRO A 376 9.51 -4.00 2.24
N ARG A 377 8.60 -3.48 1.42
CA ARG A 377 8.34 -2.03 1.31
C ARG A 377 7.35 -1.57 2.39
N ARG A 378 7.36 -0.27 2.69
CA ARG A 378 6.52 0.33 3.75
C ARG A 378 5.04 0.39 3.40
N ASP A 379 4.73 0.37 2.11
CA ASP A 379 3.42 0.31 1.46
C ASP A 379 2.99 -1.13 1.10
N GLN A 380 3.51 -2.12 1.85
CA GLN A 380 3.18 -3.54 1.72
C GLN A 380 2.79 -4.17 3.07
N CYS A 381 2.40 -3.36 4.06
CA CYS A 381 1.82 -3.85 5.30
C CYS A 381 0.41 -4.39 5.05
N VAL A 382 0.12 -5.59 5.55
CA VAL A 382 -1.21 -6.22 5.46
C VAL A 382 -1.98 -6.03 6.75
N GLN A 383 -1.30 -6.12 7.90
CA GLN A 383 -1.85 -5.80 9.22
C GLN A 383 -0.88 -4.91 9.99
N CYS A 384 -1.44 -4.06 10.87
CA CYS A 384 -0.69 -3.14 11.70
C CYS A 384 -0.63 -3.60 13.17
N PRO A 385 0.34 -3.10 13.96
CA PRO A 385 0.36 -3.29 15.40
C PRO A 385 -0.92 -2.77 16.07
N LEU A 386 -1.26 -3.30 17.25
CA LEU A 386 -2.47 -2.89 17.97
C LEU A 386 -2.53 -1.37 18.19
N GLY A 387 -3.68 -0.78 17.87
CA GLY A 387 -3.94 0.67 17.90
C GLY A 387 -3.56 1.42 16.62
N TRP A 388 -2.61 0.92 15.84
CA TRP A 388 -2.20 1.55 14.57
C TRP A 388 -3.24 1.31 13.49
N GLN A 389 -3.32 2.23 12.53
CA GLN A 389 -4.25 2.21 11.42
C GLN A 389 -3.50 1.92 10.10
N LEU A 390 -4.15 1.17 9.20
CA LEU A 390 -3.64 0.94 7.85
C LEU A 390 -4.19 2.02 6.91
N ALA A 391 -3.32 2.70 6.17
CA ALA A 391 -3.66 3.72 5.19
C ALA A 391 -2.82 3.52 3.92
N GLY A 392 -3.46 3.11 2.81
CA GLY A 392 -2.78 2.91 1.52
C GLY A 392 -1.62 1.90 1.55
N GLY A 393 -1.77 0.79 2.30
CA GLY A 393 -0.72 -0.22 2.49
C GLY A 393 0.34 0.14 3.54
N GLU A 394 0.26 1.32 4.15
CA GLU A 394 1.20 1.78 5.19
C GLU A 394 0.56 1.82 6.58
N CYS A 395 1.28 1.35 7.60
CA CYS A 395 0.84 1.44 8.99
C CYS A 395 1.29 2.75 9.66
N HIS A 396 0.33 3.49 10.22
CA HIS A 396 0.53 4.76 10.95
C HIS A 396 -0.18 4.72 12.32
N PRO A 397 0.26 5.48 13.35
CA PRO A 397 -0.44 5.53 14.64
C PRO A 397 -1.86 6.10 14.55
N GLU A 398 -2.04 7.10 13.69
CA GLU A 398 -3.30 7.79 13.37
C GLU A 398 -3.39 7.95 11.84
N CYS A 399 -4.57 8.29 11.30
CA CYS A 399 -4.71 8.48 9.85
C CYS A 399 -3.87 9.67 9.36
N PRO A 400 -3.03 9.51 8.31
CA PRO A 400 -2.17 10.57 7.82
C PRO A 400 -2.93 11.64 7.01
N GLU A 401 -2.25 12.73 6.64
CA GLU A 401 -2.78 13.75 5.73
C GLU A 401 -3.31 13.11 4.43
N GLY A 402 -4.46 13.59 3.93
CA GLY A 402 -5.18 12.94 2.84
C GLY A 402 -6.07 11.76 3.23
N PHE A 403 -6.20 11.42 4.52
CA PHE A 403 -7.12 10.40 5.03
C PHE A 403 -7.94 10.91 6.23
N TYR A 404 -9.09 10.28 6.49
CA TYR A 404 -9.88 10.43 7.72
C TYR A 404 -10.17 9.07 8.35
N LYS A 405 -10.45 9.06 9.66
CA LYS A 405 -10.82 7.85 10.38
C LYS A 405 -12.32 7.56 10.22
N SER A 406 -12.64 6.34 9.79
CA SER A 406 -14.00 5.81 9.70
C SER A 406 -14.19 4.60 10.63
N GLU A 407 -15.38 3.99 10.60
CA GLU A 407 -15.62 2.67 11.24
C GLU A 407 -14.81 1.54 10.55
N PHE A 408 -14.41 1.74 9.29
CA PHE A 408 -13.67 0.81 8.43
C PHE A 408 -12.22 1.29 8.19
N GLY A 409 -11.55 1.72 9.27
CA GLY A 409 -10.17 2.20 9.22
C GLY A 409 -10.00 3.58 8.55
N CYS A 410 -8.80 3.84 8.02
CA CYS A 410 -8.48 5.12 7.37
C CYS A 410 -8.96 5.14 5.92
N GLN A 411 -9.93 6.00 5.64
CA GLN A 411 -10.49 6.19 4.30
C GLN A 411 -9.96 7.48 3.67
N LYS A 412 -9.84 7.49 2.34
CA LYS A 412 -9.23 8.63 1.62
C LYS A 412 -10.10 9.87 1.74
N CYS A 413 -9.46 11.02 1.91
CA CYS A 413 -10.10 12.30 1.69
C CYS A 413 -10.44 12.48 0.21
N HIS A 414 -11.47 13.29 -0.01
CA HIS A 414 -11.82 13.78 -1.33
C HIS A 414 -10.63 14.47 -2.02
N HIS A 415 -10.41 14.25 -3.32
CA HIS A 415 -9.19 14.67 -4.02
C HIS A 415 -8.84 16.17 -3.89
N TYR A 416 -9.85 17.06 -3.82
CA TYR A 416 -9.64 18.51 -3.61
C TYR A 416 -9.44 18.93 -2.15
N CYS A 417 -9.60 18.03 -1.16
CA CYS A 417 -9.25 18.31 0.23
C CYS A 417 -7.77 18.01 0.48
N LYS A 418 -7.08 18.83 1.28
CA LYS A 418 -5.76 18.48 1.85
C LYS A 418 -5.92 17.65 3.12
N THR A 419 -6.84 18.06 3.99
CA THR A 419 -7.34 17.27 5.13
C THR A 419 -8.86 17.30 5.12
N CYS A 420 -9.47 16.27 5.70
CA CYS A 420 -10.92 16.14 5.80
C CYS A 420 -11.32 15.52 7.15
N ASN A 421 -12.62 15.50 7.45
CA ASN A 421 -13.20 14.82 8.62
C ASN A 421 -14.26 13.77 8.24
N GLY A 422 -14.42 13.47 6.95
CA GLY A 422 -15.45 12.59 6.42
C GLY A 422 -15.32 12.42 4.90
N ALA A 423 -16.27 11.71 4.30
CA ALA A 423 -16.35 11.48 2.86
C ALA A 423 -16.89 12.69 2.08
N GLY A 424 -16.50 12.82 0.81
CA GLY A 424 -17.08 13.78 -0.12
C GLY A 424 -16.49 15.21 -0.07
N PRO A 425 -16.83 16.04 -1.06
CA PRO A 425 -16.20 17.36 -1.27
C PRO A 425 -16.56 18.43 -0.24
N LEU A 426 -17.57 18.19 0.62
CA LEU A 426 -18.00 19.12 1.68
C LEU A 426 -17.38 18.81 3.05
N ALA A 427 -16.55 17.77 3.15
CA ALA A 427 -15.93 17.33 4.40
C ALA A 427 -14.48 17.84 4.55
N CYS A 428 -14.03 18.81 3.75
CA CYS A 428 -12.67 19.34 3.84
C CYS A 428 -12.49 20.15 5.14
N THR A 429 -11.35 19.96 5.80
CA THR A 429 -10.90 20.75 6.96
C THR A 429 -9.69 21.63 6.63
N SER A 430 -8.98 21.35 5.53
CA SER A 430 -8.04 22.28 4.89
C SER A 430 -7.89 21.97 3.40
N CYS A 431 -7.40 22.95 2.64
CA CYS A 431 -7.33 22.90 1.18
C CYS A 431 -5.89 22.91 0.63
N PRO A 432 -5.69 22.45 -0.62
CA PRO A 432 -4.44 22.65 -1.36
C PRO A 432 -4.11 24.14 -1.56
N LEU A 433 -2.85 24.43 -1.95
CA LEU A 433 -2.41 25.79 -2.20
C LEU A 433 -3.26 26.48 -3.30
N HIS A 434 -3.61 27.74 -3.07
CA HIS A 434 -4.48 28.59 -3.91
C HIS A 434 -5.99 28.33 -3.82
N PHE A 435 -6.42 27.34 -3.03
CA PHE A 435 -7.84 27.11 -2.70
C PHE A 435 -8.18 27.69 -1.33
N MET A 436 -9.34 28.33 -1.22
CA MET A 436 -9.95 28.76 0.04
C MET A 436 -10.94 27.69 0.51
N LEU A 437 -11.04 27.50 1.83
CA LEU A 437 -12.09 26.69 2.45
C LEU A 437 -13.32 27.57 2.73
N ASP A 438 -14.47 27.23 2.15
CA ASP A 438 -15.76 27.84 2.46
C ASP A 438 -16.82 26.74 2.68
N GLY A 439 -17.56 26.80 3.79
CA GLY A 439 -18.61 25.82 4.12
C GLY A 439 -18.20 24.34 4.17
N GLY A 440 -16.90 24.03 4.24
CA GLY A 440 -16.35 22.66 4.14
C GLY A 440 -15.92 22.25 2.72
N LEU A 441 -16.11 23.11 1.72
CA LEU A 441 -15.69 22.93 0.32
C LEU A 441 -14.40 23.70 0.03
N CYS A 442 -13.49 23.10 -0.72
CA CYS A 442 -12.31 23.79 -1.27
C CYS A 442 -12.62 24.41 -2.63
N MET A 443 -12.41 25.72 -2.77
CA MET A 443 -12.76 26.49 -3.97
C MET A 443 -11.66 27.47 -4.40
N GLU A 444 -11.49 27.66 -5.71
CA GLU A 444 -10.63 28.71 -6.26
C GLU A 444 -11.25 30.10 -6.03
N CYS A 445 -10.41 31.14 -6.01
CA CYS A 445 -10.88 32.52 -5.97
C CYS A 445 -11.53 32.92 -7.30
N LEU A 446 -12.76 33.44 -7.21
CA LEU A 446 -13.45 34.11 -8.33
C LEU A 446 -12.58 35.26 -8.87
N GLY A 447 -12.65 35.57 -10.17
CA GLY A 447 -11.68 36.47 -10.80
C GLY A 447 -11.66 37.91 -10.25
N SER A 448 -12.76 38.40 -9.67
CA SER A 448 -12.83 39.68 -8.94
C SER A 448 -12.14 39.65 -7.56
N GLN A 449 -11.45 38.56 -7.25
CA GLN A 449 -10.74 38.29 -6.01
C GLN A 449 -9.33 37.74 -6.32
N TYR A 450 -8.44 37.75 -5.32
CA TYR A 450 -7.14 37.08 -5.36
C TYR A 450 -6.94 36.23 -4.11
N TYR A 451 -6.16 35.16 -4.23
CA TYR A 451 -5.76 34.32 -3.10
C TYR A 451 -4.71 35.02 -2.25
N ASP A 452 -5.04 35.38 -1.01
CA ASP A 452 -4.14 36.02 -0.07
C ASP A 452 -3.41 34.97 0.78
N SER A 453 -2.25 34.50 0.32
CA SER A 453 -1.46 33.45 0.98
C SER A 453 -1.23 33.62 2.50
N PRO A 454 -1.06 34.84 3.07
CA PRO A 454 -0.94 35.02 4.51
C PRO A 454 -2.20 34.70 5.32
N THR A 455 -3.39 34.79 4.72
CA THR A 455 -4.68 34.50 5.39
C THR A 455 -5.43 33.31 4.82
N GLN A 456 -4.94 32.70 3.73
CA GLN A 456 -5.54 31.55 3.04
C GLN A 456 -7.01 31.79 2.60
N THR A 457 -7.36 33.07 2.37
CA THR A 457 -8.69 33.50 1.94
C THR A 457 -8.63 34.28 0.64
N CYS A 458 -9.72 34.23 -0.11
CA CYS A 458 -9.91 35.05 -1.29
C CYS A 458 -10.34 36.46 -0.89
N LYS A 459 -9.56 37.48 -1.26
CA LYS A 459 -9.83 38.89 -0.98
C LYS A 459 -10.18 39.62 -2.27
N THR A 460 -11.12 40.57 -2.21
CA THR A 460 -11.54 41.34 -3.37
C THR A 460 -10.38 42.14 -3.97
N CYS A 461 -10.39 42.27 -5.30
CA CYS A 461 -9.50 43.19 -6.00
C CYS A 461 -9.80 44.65 -5.62
N HIS A 462 -8.88 45.55 -5.96
CA HIS A 462 -9.13 46.99 -5.92
C HIS A 462 -10.21 47.38 -6.95
N ASP A 463 -11.10 48.32 -6.63
CA ASP A 463 -12.31 48.67 -7.41
C ASP A 463 -12.06 49.00 -8.90
N SER A 464 -10.84 49.41 -9.25
CA SER A 464 -10.43 49.67 -10.63
C SER A 464 -10.17 48.40 -11.46
N CYS A 465 -9.83 47.29 -10.81
CA CYS A 465 -9.57 46.01 -11.44
C CYS A 465 -10.87 45.18 -11.57
N ARG A 466 -11.10 44.57 -12.74
CA ARG A 466 -12.09 43.47 -12.86
C ARG A 466 -11.50 42.13 -12.41
N SER A 467 -10.18 41.96 -12.53
CA SER A 467 -9.45 40.84 -11.91
C SER A 467 -8.02 41.20 -11.57
N CYS A 468 -7.41 40.48 -10.63
CA CYS A 468 -6.11 40.84 -10.06
C CYS A 468 -5.22 39.63 -9.70
N SER A 469 -3.97 39.91 -9.34
CA SER A 469 -2.97 38.96 -8.80
C SER A 469 -2.66 39.19 -7.32
N GLY A 470 -3.22 40.22 -6.70
CA GLY A 470 -2.83 40.69 -5.37
C GLY A 470 -3.60 41.95 -4.96
N PRO A 471 -3.27 42.54 -3.79
CA PRO A 471 -3.91 43.75 -3.29
C PRO A 471 -3.54 45.02 -4.09
N GLY A 472 -4.43 46.01 -4.05
CA GLY A 472 -4.16 47.38 -4.49
C GLY A 472 -4.20 47.61 -6.02
N GLN A 473 -4.09 48.87 -6.41
CA GLN A 473 -4.33 49.33 -7.78
C GLN A 473 -3.28 48.88 -8.82
N TYR A 474 -2.11 48.37 -8.38
CA TYR A 474 -0.99 47.91 -9.21
C TYR A 474 -0.95 46.39 -9.42
N SER A 475 -2.02 45.70 -9.04
CA SER A 475 -2.14 44.24 -9.10
C SER A 475 -3.19 43.78 -10.12
N CYS A 476 -3.67 44.66 -11.01
CA CYS A 476 -4.74 44.33 -11.94
C CYS A 476 -4.25 43.40 -13.08
N LYS A 477 -5.01 42.34 -13.35
CA LYS A 477 -4.92 41.48 -14.54
C LYS A 477 -5.89 41.91 -15.64
N THR A 478 -7.07 42.41 -15.25
CA THR A 478 -8.07 43.03 -16.15
C THR A 478 -8.77 44.18 -15.42
N CYS A 479 -9.43 45.08 -16.17
CA CYS A 479 -9.99 46.32 -15.64
C CYS A 479 -11.51 46.35 -15.64
N ALA A 480 -12.08 47.06 -14.66
CA ALA A 480 -13.48 47.44 -14.69
C ALA A 480 -13.70 48.45 -15.82
N PHE A 481 -14.76 48.28 -16.62
CA PHE A 481 -15.11 49.24 -17.65
C PHE A 481 -15.49 50.60 -17.01
N PRO A 482 -15.09 51.76 -17.57
CA PRO A 482 -14.34 52.01 -18.82
C PRO A 482 -12.84 52.27 -18.59
N LEU A 483 -12.21 51.58 -17.63
CA LEU A 483 -10.77 51.66 -17.41
C LEU A 483 -10.03 50.61 -18.26
N HIS A 484 -8.81 50.93 -18.64
CA HIS A 484 -7.97 50.12 -19.51
C HIS A 484 -6.66 49.77 -18.81
N LEU A 485 -6.10 48.59 -19.12
CA LEU A 485 -4.94 48.05 -18.41
C LEU A 485 -3.64 48.64 -18.96
N ASP A 486 -2.97 49.44 -18.14
CA ASP A 486 -1.53 49.67 -18.28
C ASP A 486 -0.79 48.39 -17.88
N ARG A 487 -0.30 47.65 -18.89
CA ARG A 487 0.49 46.43 -18.73
C ARG A 487 1.91 46.67 -18.20
N LEU A 488 2.37 47.92 -18.11
CA LEU A 488 3.71 48.25 -17.63
C LEU A 488 3.73 48.41 -16.09
N ASN A 489 2.66 48.97 -15.52
CA ASN A 489 2.48 49.15 -14.08
C ASN A 489 1.40 48.23 -13.47
N ASN A 490 0.76 47.37 -14.27
CA ASN A 490 -0.39 46.52 -13.91
C ASN A 490 -1.53 47.30 -13.22
N GLN A 491 -1.75 48.53 -13.68
CA GLN A 491 -2.78 49.44 -13.17
C GLN A 491 -3.89 49.66 -14.19
N CYS A 492 -5.12 49.83 -13.70
CA CYS A 492 -6.24 50.27 -14.52
C CYS A 492 -6.36 51.80 -14.54
N VAL A 493 -6.32 52.39 -15.74
CA VAL A 493 -6.35 53.83 -15.98
C VAL A 493 -7.36 54.21 -17.07
N PRO A 494 -7.99 55.39 -17.00
CA PRO A 494 -8.84 55.90 -18.08
C PRO A 494 -8.01 56.25 -19.34
N CYS A 495 -8.70 56.33 -20.48
CA CYS A 495 -8.13 56.94 -21.69
C CYS A 495 -7.86 58.43 -21.48
N CYS A 496 -6.73 58.93 -21.96
CA CYS A 496 -6.40 60.35 -21.87
C CYS A 496 -7.38 61.22 -22.67
N PRO A 497 -7.91 62.32 -22.10
CA PRO A 497 -8.62 63.35 -22.85
C PRO A 497 -7.80 63.91 -24.03
N THR A 498 -8.48 64.45 -25.04
CA THR A 498 -7.86 65.02 -26.25
C THR A 498 -6.87 66.17 -26.00
N ASP A 499 -6.95 66.77 -24.82
CA ASP A 499 -6.26 68.00 -24.43
C ASP A 499 -5.36 67.79 -23.19
N ALA A 500 -5.08 66.54 -22.83
CA ALA A 500 -4.28 66.17 -21.67
C ALA A 500 -2.79 66.56 -21.81
N ALA A 501 -2.16 66.94 -20.70
CA ALA A 501 -0.74 67.32 -20.68
C ALA A 501 0.18 66.08 -20.72
N PRO A 502 1.36 66.15 -21.36
CA PRO A 502 2.26 65.00 -21.52
C PRO A 502 2.97 64.55 -20.22
N GLU A 503 2.62 65.13 -19.07
CA GLU A 503 3.20 64.83 -17.76
C GLU A 503 2.22 64.06 -16.84
N ASP A 504 0.94 63.94 -17.21
CA ASP A 504 -0.07 63.22 -16.42
C ASP A 504 0.13 61.69 -16.48
N GLN A 505 0.45 61.10 -15.32
CA GLN A 505 0.71 59.66 -15.15
C GLN A 505 -0.58 58.84 -14.90
N SER A 506 -1.75 59.48 -14.93
CA SER A 506 -3.04 58.92 -14.50
C SER A 506 -3.94 58.41 -15.63
N CYS A 507 -3.50 58.48 -16.88
CA CYS A 507 -4.25 58.03 -18.06
C CYS A 507 -3.34 57.31 -19.07
N CYS A 508 -3.91 56.65 -20.08
CA CYS A 508 -3.13 56.10 -21.19
C CYS A 508 -3.71 56.44 -22.58
N HIS A 509 -2.89 56.25 -23.62
CA HIS A 509 -3.31 56.49 -25.00
C HIS A 509 -4.06 55.27 -25.55
N CYS A 510 -5.38 55.39 -25.67
CA CYS A 510 -6.25 54.32 -26.17
C CYS A 510 -6.38 54.31 -27.70
N ASP A 511 -6.45 53.10 -28.24
CA ASP A 511 -6.81 52.83 -29.62
C ASP A 511 -8.29 53.15 -29.91
N LYS A 512 -8.58 53.64 -31.11
CA LYS A 512 -9.91 54.15 -31.47
C LYS A 512 -10.88 53.08 -31.96
N ASP A 513 -10.36 51.96 -32.47
CA ASP A 513 -11.16 50.92 -33.12
C ASP A 513 -11.35 49.69 -32.19
N THR A 514 -10.37 49.42 -31.33
CA THR A 514 -10.38 48.31 -30.36
C THR A 514 -10.61 48.75 -28.91
N GLY A 515 -10.43 50.04 -28.60
CA GLY A 515 -10.42 50.54 -27.21
C GLY A 515 -9.23 50.02 -26.38
N GLY A 516 -8.22 49.40 -26.98
CA GLY A 516 -7.04 48.90 -26.24
C GLY A 516 -6.11 50.03 -25.79
N CYS A 517 -5.51 49.92 -24.61
CA CYS A 517 -4.43 50.82 -24.18
C CYS A 517 -3.17 50.54 -25.03
N ILE A 518 -2.74 51.49 -25.87
CA ILE A 518 -1.57 51.34 -26.75
C ILE A 518 -0.28 51.66 -25.99
N ASN A 519 -0.25 52.79 -25.28
CA ASN A 519 0.93 53.29 -24.55
C ASN A 519 0.50 53.97 -23.23
N ALA A 520 1.19 53.63 -22.14
CA ALA A 520 1.13 54.37 -20.88
C ALA A 520 2.08 55.59 -20.88
N SER A 521 1.81 56.57 -20.01
CA SER A 521 2.49 57.88 -20.02
C SER A 521 4.03 57.81 -19.82
N PRO A 522 4.81 58.73 -20.44
CA PRO A 522 6.25 58.56 -20.65
C PRO A 522 7.16 58.91 -19.45
N ALA A 523 6.95 58.27 -18.30
CA ALA A 523 7.75 58.46 -17.07
C ALA A 523 9.02 57.57 -16.95
N GLY A 524 9.41 56.86 -18.01
CA GLY A 524 10.44 55.81 -18.00
C GLY A 524 11.91 56.25 -18.16
N LYS A 525 12.37 57.35 -17.53
CA LYS A 525 13.76 57.84 -17.67
C LYS A 525 14.59 57.86 -16.37
N ARG A 526 14.83 56.67 -15.78
CA ARG A 526 16.06 56.39 -15.03
C ARG A 526 16.50 54.94 -15.27
N ARG A 527 17.82 54.70 -15.25
CA ARG A 527 18.47 53.53 -15.89
C ARG A 527 18.60 52.33 -14.96
N ILE A 528 18.35 51.14 -15.50
CA ILE A 528 19.33 50.04 -15.49
C ILE A 528 19.62 49.70 -16.97
N ALA A 529 20.77 49.09 -17.27
CA ALA A 529 21.33 49.03 -18.61
C ALA A 529 20.60 48.06 -19.57
N ALA A 530 20.68 48.37 -20.88
CA ALA A 530 20.09 47.56 -21.93
C ALA A 530 21.09 46.55 -22.51
N ALA A 531 20.56 45.39 -22.93
CA ALA A 531 21.02 44.65 -24.09
C ALA A 531 19.77 44.21 -24.86
N ALA A 532 19.76 44.40 -26.19
CA ALA A 532 18.60 44.09 -27.03
C ALA A 532 19.04 43.80 -28.47
N GLU A 533 18.53 42.70 -29.04
CA GLU A 533 18.54 42.41 -30.47
C GLU A 533 17.13 41.88 -30.81
N GLN A 534 16.31 42.60 -31.57
CA GLN A 534 16.38 42.91 -33.01
C GLN A 534 15.52 41.94 -33.84
N GLN A 535 14.34 42.40 -34.23
CA GLN A 535 13.77 42.11 -35.56
C GLN A 535 13.32 43.44 -36.18
N GLN A 536 13.47 43.56 -37.50
CA GLN A 536 13.40 44.83 -38.22
C GLN A 536 12.31 44.83 -39.30
N PHE A 537 11.91 46.03 -39.73
CA PHE A 537 10.66 46.32 -40.42
C PHE A 537 10.69 46.12 -41.95
N GLY A 538 9.60 45.56 -42.51
CA GLY A 538 9.16 45.78 -43.89
C GLY A 538 9.60 44.75 -44.97
N SER A 539 8.92 44.63 -46.13
CA SER A 539 7.62 45.24 -46.53
C SER A 539 6.99 44.56 -47.77
N ALA A 540 5.67 44.33 -47.71
CA ALA A 540 4.69 44.34 -48.82
C ALA A 540 4.66 43.24 -49.92
N TYR A 541 3.50 43.21 -50.62
CA TYR A 541 3.13 42.51 -51.86
C TYR A 541 2.85 40.98 -51.87
N SER A 542 1.57 40.67 -51.65
CA SER A 542 0.69 39.70 -52.36
C SER A 542 1.25 38.51 -53.17
N GLY A 543 0.71 37.32 -52.87
CA GLY A 543 -0.06 36.55 -53.87
C GLY A 543 0.41 35.14 -54.27
N GLY A 544 -0.49 34.16 -54.11
CA GLY A 544 -0.74 33.12 -55.13
C GLY A 544 0.03 31.79 -55.11
N LEU A 545 -0.67 30.74 -54.65
CA LEU A 545 -0.90 29.44 -55.33
C LEU A 545 0.28 28.48 -55.72
N TYR A 546 0.11 27.19 -55.37
CA TYR A 546 0.90 26.00 -55.77
C TYR A 546 2.40 25.98 -55.33
N GLY A 547 3.07 24.83 -55.22
CA GLY A 547 2.59 23.44 -55.23
C GLY A 547 3.66 22.39 -55.60
N GLY A 548 4.05 21.52 -54.66
CA GLY A 548 5.02 20.41 -54.88
C GLY A 548 6.50 20.86 -55.02
N PHE A 549 7.49 20.00 -55.30
CA PHE A 549 7.80 18.59 -54.95
C PHE A 549 9.14 18.25 -55.66
N LEU A 550 10.03 17.41 -55.09
CA LEU A 550 11.26 16.85 -55.73
C LEU A 550 12.40 17.89 -56.01
N ASP A 551 13.70 17.58 -56.14
CA ASP A 551 14.50 16.40 -55.75
C ASP A 551 16.04 16.69 -55.71
N GLU A 552 16.82 15.65 -55.37
CA GLU A 552 18.21 15.34 -55.83
C GLU A 552 19.46 16.18 -55.40
N ASP A 553 20.33 15.50 -54.62
CA ASP A 553 21.79 15.29 -54.80
C ASP A 553 22.75 16.39 -55.33
N ALA A 554 23.87 16.60 -54.58
CA ALA A 554 25.16 16.00 -54.96
C ALA A 554 26.33 16.18 -53.95
N SER A 555 27.06 15.08 -53.76
CA SER A 555 28.39 14.86 -53.16
C SER A 555 29.41 16.03 -53.05
N GLY A 556 30.14 16.09 -51.92
CA GLY A 556 31.37 16.91 -51.77
C GLY A 556 32.11 16.64 -50.44
N ASN A 557 33.34 16.09 -50.50
CA ASN A 557 34.11 15.65 -49.32
C ASN A 557 35.26 16.60 -48.94
N GLY A 558 35.47 16.80 -47.63
CA GLY A 558 36.78 17.15 -47.04
C GLY A 558 36.87 18.56 -46.43
N GLY A 559 37.14 18.65 -45.11
CA GLY A 559 37.45 19.93 -44.45
C GLY A 559 37.32 19.95 -42.93
N SER A 560 38.36 19.50 -42.22
CA SER A 560 38.73 19.87 -40.83
C SER A 560 37.65 20.51 -39.92
N PHE A 561 37.03 19.71 -39.05
CA PHE A 561 36.24 20.16 -37.92
C PHE A 561 37.12 20.92 -36.89
N PHE A 562 36.87 22.21 -36.64
CA PHE A 562 37.17 22.85 -35.35
C PHE A 562 36.48 24.22 -35.16
N SER A 563 35.91 24.42 -33.96
CA SER A 563 35.47 25.69 -33.32
C SER A 563 33.97 25.99 -33.25
N ARG A 564 33.53 26.31 -32.02
CA ARG A 564 32.28 26.99 -31.61
C ARG A 564 30.96 26.20 -31.67
N MET A 565 30.70 25.44 -30.61
CA MET A 565 29.43 25.54 -29.90
C MET A 565 29.70 25.92 -28.44
N SER A 566 28.92 26.85 -27.89
CA SER A 566 28.99 27.28 -26.50
C SER A 566 27.58 27.48 -25.95
N SER A 567 27.11 26.51 -25.16
CA SER A 567 25.83 26.56 -24.43
C SER A 567 26.02 25.83 -23.11
N PRO A 568 25.59 26.38 -21.96
CA PRO A 568 26.10 25.95 -20.66
C PRO A 568 25.61 24.57 -20.18
N LEU A 569 24.52 24.02 -20.72
CA LEU A 569 23.92 22.77 -20.22
C LEU A 569 24.69 21.50 -20.62
N THR A 570 25.48 21.50 -21.69
CA THR A 570 26.24 20.30 -22.12
C THR A 570 27.55 20.10 -21.35
N ALA A 571 28.10 21.16 -20.75
CA ALA A 571 29.32 21.06 -19.96
C ALA A 571 29.07 20.37 -18.60
N ILE A 572 27.95 20.70 -17.95
CA ILE A 572 27.59 20.18 -16.62
C ILE A 572 27.32 18.68 -16.67
N THR A 573 26.57 18.22 -17.69
CA THR A 573 26.29 16.79 -17.89
C THR A 573 27.54 15.99 -18.26
N ALA A 574 28.42 16.53 -19.11
CA ALA A 574 29.70 15.91 -19.44
C ALA A 574 30.62 15.74 -18.21
N VAL A 575 30.70 16.76 -17.35
CA VAL A 575 31.48 16.69 -16.10
C VAL A 575 30.86 15.68 -15.12
N ALA A 576 29.54 15.65 -14.97
CA ALA A 576 28.85 14.68 -14.12
C ALA A 576 29.13 13.23 -14.57
N VAL A 577 29.01 12.94 -15.88
CA VAL A 577 29.32 11.60 -16.43
C VAL A 577 30.79 11.23 -16.23
N ALA A 578 31.72 12.18 -16.43
CA ALA A 578 33.15 11.94 -16.19
C ALA A 578 33.45 11.62 -14.70
N VAL A 579 32.80 12.31 -13.77
CA VAL A 579 32.92 12.05 -12.32
C VAL A 579 32.31 10.69 -11.95
N CYS A 580 31.14 10.33 -12.50
CA CYS A 580 30.55 9.01 -12.27
C CYS A 580 31.46 7.87 -12.79
N LEU A 581 32.06 8.01 -13.98
CA LEU A 581 33.00 7.02 -14.51
C LEU A 581 34.30 6.94 -13.70
N ALA A 582 34.79 8.06 -13.17
CA ALA A 582 35.92 8.08 -12.24
C ALA A 582 35.58 7.34 -10.92
N ILE A 583 34.39 7.54 -10.36
CA ILE A 583 33.94 6.84 -9.15
C ILE A 583 33.80 5.33 -9.42
N VAL A 584 33.17 4.92 -10.52
CA VAL A 584 33.04 3.50 -10.89
C VAL A 584 34.40 2.83 -11.07
N THR A 585 35.36 3.47 -11.75
CA THR A 585 36.71 2.91 -11.92
C THR A 585 37.48 2.81 -10.60
N ILE A 586 37.34 3.78 -9.69
CA ILE A 586 37.90 3.70 -8.33
C ILE A 586 37.30 2.53 -7.55
N VAL A 587 35.98 2.33 -7.58
CA VAL A 587 35.31 1.20 -6.91
C VAL A 587 35.80 -0.14 -7.45
N VAL A 588 35.92 -0.28 -8.78
CA VAL A 588 36.46 -1.51 -9.40
C VAL A 588 37.90 -1.78 -8.99
N VAL A 589 38.76 -0.75 -8.95
CA VAL A 589 40.16 -0.91 -8.49
C VAL A 589 40.21 -1.29 -7.01
N VAL A 590 39.41 -0.66 -6.14
CA VAL A 590 39.32 -1.02 -4.72
C VAL A 590 38.85 -2.47 -4.55
N PHE A 591 37.84 -2.91 -5.30
CA PHE A 591 37.34 -4.29 -5.24
C PHE A 591 38.39 -5.30 -5.70
N ALA A 592 39.12 -5.03 -6.78
CA ALA A 592 40.22 -5.86 -7.25
C ALA A 592 41.39 -5.93 -6.25
N VAL A 593 41.72 -4.81 -5.59
CA VAL A 593 42.73 -4.77 -4.51
C VAL A 593 42.27 -5.57 -3.29
N LEU A 594 40.98 -5.47 -2.90
CA LEU A 594 40.42 -6.23 -1.78
C LEU A 594 40.42 -7.73 -2.07
N GLN A 595 39.98 -8.18 -3.26
CA GLN A 595 40.07 -9.58 -3.68
C GLN A 595 41.53 -10.09 -3.65
N ARG A 596 42.48 -9.30 -4.18
CA ARG A 596 43.91 -9.64 -4.14
C ARG A 596 44.47 -9.69 -2.71
N SER A 597 43.91 -8.92 -1.77
CA SER A 597 44.25 -8.99 -0.34
C SER A 597 43.61 -10.17 0.41
N SER A 598 42.52 -10.72 -0.13
CA SER A 598 41.84 -11.90 0.41
C SER A 598 42.65 -13.15 0.08
N ASN A 599 43.00 -13.34 -1.19
CA ASN A 599 43.80 -14.46 -1.70
C ASN A 599 45.24 -14.52 -1.14
N ALA A 600 45.65 -13.52 -0.34
CA ALA A 600 46.93 -13.49 0.35
C ALA A 600 46.89 -14.03 1.80
N ARG A 601 45.69 -14.35 2.34
CA ARG A 601 45.54 -14.76 3.76
C ARG A 601 45.59 -16.27 3.98
N ASP A 602 45.24 -17.07 2.97
CA ASP A 602 45.20 -18.54 3.06
C ASP A 602 46.59 -19.22 3.01
N ALA A 603 47.66 -18.47 3.28
CA ALA A 603 49.06 -18.89 3.12
C ALA A 603 49.90 -18.80 4.42
N ILE A 604 49.27 -18.79 5.60
CA ILE A 604 49.99 -18.84 6.89
C ILE A 604 49.79 -20.22 7.55
N ARG A 605 50.86 -21.03 7.56
CA ARG A 605 50.89 -22.32 8.26
C ARG A 605 51.01 -22.12 9.77
N TYR A 606 50.11 -22.72 10.55
CA TYR A 606 50.28 -22.84 12.00
C TYR A 606 51.32 -23.92 12.33
N ASN A 607 52.47 -23.53 12.89
CA ASN A 607 53.44 -24.46 13.45
C ASN A 607 53.00 -24.97 14.83
N LYS A 608 53.08 -26.28 15.03
CA LYS A 608 52.67 -26.98 16.25
C LYS A 608 53.88 -27.23 17.15
N ILE A 609 53.85 -26.70 18.38
CA ILE A 609 54.87 -26.94 19.42
C ILE A 609 54.15 -27.50 20.67
N PRO A 610 54.70 -28.53 21.36
CA PRO A 610 53.89 -29.43 22.18
C PRO A 610 53.76 -28.97 23.64
N ASN A 611 52.67 -29.41 24.27
CA ASN A 611 52.47 -29.32 25.71
C ASN A 611 53.13 -30.51 26.41
N LYS A 612 53.88 -30.30 27.49
CA LYS A 612 54.44 -31.38 28.33
C LYS A 612 54.45 -30.98 29.81
N SER A 613 54.01 -31.91 30.66
CA SER A 613 53.90 -31.78 32.12
C SER A 613 55.24 -31.67 32.84
N GLU A 614 55.31 -30.96 33.99
CA GLU A 614 55.30 -31.61 35.32
C GLU A 614 55.34 -30.65 36.56
N LYS A 615 54.57 -31.04 37.58
CA LYS A 615 54.81 -31.02 39.06
C LYS A 615 55.64 -29.93 39.80
N LYS A 616 55.03 -29.53 40.94
CA LYS A 616 55.55 -29.32 42.33
C LYS A 616 56.09 -27.95 42.81
N ARG A 617 55.47 -27.48 43.92
CA ARG A 617 56.01 -26.88 45.18
C ARG A 617 57.20 -25.89 45.06
N GLY A 618 57.17 -24.66 45.56
CA GLY A 618 56.42 -24.09 46.69
C GLY A 618 57.38 -23.33 47.64
N GLY A 619 57.02 -22.11 48.06
CA GLY A 619 57.79 -21.23 48.96
C GLY A 619 58.93 -20.44 48.26
N GLY A 620 59.32 -19.24 48.73
CA GLY A 620 58.70 -18.39 49.76
C GLY A 620 59.65 -17.28 50.25
N GLY A 621 59.12 -16.08 50.50
CA GLY A 621 59.84 -14.95 51.13
C GLY A 621 60.39 -13.88 50.18
N GLY A 622 60.03 -12.61 50.43
CA GLY A 622 60.80 -11.41 50.01
C GLY A 622 61.58 -10.87 51.24
N PRO A 623 61.55 -9.55 51.56
CA PRO A 623 61.06 -8.40 50.80
C PRO A 623 62.00 -7.15 50.94
N ARG A 624 61.44 -5.92 50.88
CA ARG A 624 62.01 -4.58 51.25
C ARG A 624 62.83 -3.84 50.16
N ASN A 625 62.75 -2.50 50.00
CA ASN A 625 62.02 -1.40 50.69
C ASN A 625 61.47 -0.41 49.62
N ALA A 626 60.23 0.11 49.70
CA ALA A 626 59.76 1.35 50.37
C ALA A 626 60.12 2.69 49.64
N ALA A 627 59.31 3.77 49.62
CA ALA A 627 58.17 4.12 50.49
C ALA A 627 57.12 5.10 49.87
N ALA A 628 55.91 5.15 50.48
CA ALA A 628 54.87 6.22 50.50
C ALA A 628 54.20 6.69 49.17
N ALA A 629 52.95 7.17 49.10
CA ALA A 629 51.68 7.09 49.89
C ALA A 629 50.53 7.60 48.95
N LYS A 630 49.21 7.36 49.07
CA LYS A 630 48.29 7.17 50.23
C LYS A 630 47.09 6.23 49.89
N LEU A 631 46.44 5.76 50.96
CA LEU A 631 45.05 5.26 51.17
C LEU A 631 43.96 5.84 50.22
N LEU A 632 42.79 5.24 49.89
CA LEU A 632 42.01 3.98 50.13
C LEU A 632 40.72 4.10 49.23
N LYS A 633 39.80 3.17 48.91
CA LYS A 633 39.55 1.69 48.82
C LYS A 633 38.22 1.53 47.95
N ALA A 634 37.53 0.43 47.61
CA ALA A 634 37.61 -1.03 47.85
C ALA A 634 36.82 -1.85 46.80
N ASP A 635 37.35 -3.05 46.47
CA ASP A 635 36.81 -4.44 46.53
C ASP A 635 35.35 -4.81 46.16
N ALA A 636 35.12 -6.12 45.89
CA ALA A 636 33.94 -6.69 45.22
C ALA A 636 33.57 -8.14 45.66
N GLU A 637 32.56 -8.72 44.98
CA GLU A 637 32.25 -10.15 44.76
C GLU A 637 31.65 -11.07 45.87
N SER A 638 30.36 -11.41 45.66
CA SER A 638 29.79 -12.78 45.64
C SER A 638 29.54 -13.61 46.92
N ASN A 639 28.36 -14.26 47.00
CA ASN A 639 28.19 -15.72 47.16
C ASN A 639 26.71 -16.19 46.99
N LEU A 640 26.47 -17.51 47.03
CA LEU A 640 25.20 -18.22 46.73
C LEU A 640 24.26 -18.36 47.97
N HIS A 641 22.94 -18.58 47.76
CA HIS A 641 22.28 -19.92 47.87
C HIS A 641 20.78 -19.91 47.45
N GLU A 642 20.00 -20.93 47.84
CA GLU A 642 18.70 -21.35 47.26
C GLU A 642 17.46 -21.14 48.16
N GLY A 643 16.28 -21.12 47.53
CA GLY A 643 14.96 -21.42 48.09
C GLY A 643 14.13 -20.23 48.62
N ALA A 644 12.84 -20.36 48.93
CA ALA A 644 11.74 -21.26 48.48
C ALA A 644 10.48 -20.93 49.32
N ALA A 645 9.26 -21.18 48.80
CA ALA A 645 7.95 -20.90 49.43
C ALA A 645 7.61 -19.39 49.57
N ASN A 646 6.43 -18.91 49.13
CA ASN A 646 5.08 -18.90 49.76
C ASN A 646 4.99 -17.91 50.96
N ASP A 647 3.86 -17.32 51.35
CA ASP A 647 2.42 -17.67 51.19
C ASP A 647 1.53 -16.43 50.87
N ASP A 648 0.24 -16.67 50.56
CA ASP A 648 -0.84 -15.67 50.46
C ASP A 648 -1.26 -15.10 51.84
N TYR A 649 -1.95 -13.95 51.85
CA TYR A 649 -3.05 -13.64 52.79
C TYR A 649 -4.00 -12.57 52.19
N ASP A 650 -5.31 -12.85 52.19
CA ASP A 650 -6.41 -11.89 51.99
C ASP A 650 -6.79 -11.19 53.31
N GLU A 651 -7.60 -10.11 53.26
CA GLU A 651 -8.69 -9.72 54.22
C GLU A 651 -9.16 -8.25 54.03
N ASP A 652 -10.30 -8.05 53.32
CA ASP A 652 -11.58 -7.38 53.66
C ASP A 652 -11.70 -6.00 54.43
N GLU A 653 -12.97 -5.55 54.63
CA GLU A 653 -13.51 -4.32 55.32
C GLU A 653 -13.39 -2.97 54.53
N GLU A 654 -14.39 -2.08 54.29
CA GLU A 654 -15.83 -1.85 54.65
C GLU A 654 -16.14 -1.34 56.09
N GLU A 655 -17.05 -0.38 56.38
CA GLU A 655 -17.99 0.45 55.56
C GLU A 655 -17.37 1.82 55.13
N GLU A 656 -17.82 3.08 55.35
CA GLU A 656 -18.94 3.81 56.03
C GLU A 656 -19.13 5.22 55.34
N ASP A 657 -20.23 5.98 55.58
CA ASP A 657 -20.67 7.20 54.84
C ASP A 657 -20.62 8.57 55.62
N ASP A 658 -20.96 9.68 54.93
CA ASP A 658 -21.78 10.86 55.39
C ASP A 658 -21.20 12.33 55.51
N ASP A 659 -21.77 13.23 54.67
CA ASP A 659 -22.19 14.67 54.78
C ASP A 659 -21.36 15.93 55.22
N GLY A 660 -21.64 17.08 54.54
CA GLY A 660 -21.73 18.42 55.19
C GLY A 660 -21.42 19.76 54.44
N TYR A 661 -22.45 20.61 54.20
CA TYR A 661 -22.47 22.12 54.04
C TYR A 661 -21.88 22.83 52.77
N GLY A 662 -22.36 24.00 52.26
CA GLY A 662 -23.58 24.82 52.52
C GLY A 662 -23.58 26.28 51.92
N TYR A 663 -24.77 26.91 51.72
CA TYR A 663 -25.13 28.29 51.18
C TYR A 663 -25.13 28.49 49.63
N ARG A 664 -26.11 29.09 48.89
CA ARG A 664 -27.18 30.17 48.98
C ARG A 664 -26.73 31.58 48.54
N ASP A 665 -27.53 32.44 47.87
CA ASP A 665 -29.00 32.77 47.89
C ASP A 665 -29.70 32.77 46.47
N GLU A 666 -30.99 32.40 46.28
CA GLU A 666 -32.28 33.17 46.21
C GLU A 666 -32.45 34.12 44.97
N CYS A 667 -33.61 34.44 44.35
CA CYS A 667 -35.08 34.10 44.33
C CYS A 667 -35.69 34.72 43.01
N GLU A 668 -36.96 34.82 42.55
CA GLU A 668 -38.41 34.47 42.79
C GLU A 668 -39.18 34.91 41.47
N GLU A 669 -40.45 34.67 41.08
CA GLU A 669 -41.60 33.74 41.32
C GLU A 669 -42.66 34.02 40.17
N VAL A 670 -43.87 33.44 40.25
CA VAL A 670 -45.19 33.80 39.66
C VAL A 670 -45.69 33.04 38.42
N ASN A 671 -46.01 31.74 38.63
CA ASN A 671 -47.38 31.16 38.63
C ASN A 671 -48.45 31.60 37.58
N GLU A 672 -49.05 30.64 36.83
CA GLU A 672 -50.52 30.52 36.68
C GLU A 672 -51.02 29.09 36.27
N ARG A 673 -52.36 28.87 36.27
CA ARG A 673 -53.06 27.57 36.50
C ARG A 673 -53.79 26.91 35.30
N SER A 674 -54.18 25.63 35.50
CA SER A 674 -55.31 24.83 34.88
C SER A 674 -54.85 23.80 33.82
N ALA A 675 -55.19 22.49 33.84
CA ALA A 675 -56.46 21.73 34.04
C ALA A 675 -57.36 21.68 32.77
N MET A 676 -58.09 20.61 32.39
CA MET A 676 -58.18 19.17 32.74
C MET A 676 -59.03 18.43 31.64
N ASP A 677 -59.44 17.17 31.85
CA ASP A 677 -60.40 16.31 31.07
C ASP A 677 -59.78 15.59 29.82
N THR A 678 -60.06 14.33 29.40
CA THR A 678 -61.18 13.32 29.49
C THR A 678 -62.42 13.65 28.62
N GLU A 679 -63.15 12.73 27.96
CA GLU A 679 -63.22 11.24 27.93
C GLU A 679 -63.87 10.72 26.59
N GLU A 680 -64.10 9.40 26.45
CA GLU A 680 -64.95 8.67 25.43
C GLU A 680 -64.57 8.76 23.91
N VAL A 681 -64.57 7.74 23.01
CA VAL A 681 -64.97 6.30 22.91
C VAL A 681 -66.34 5.98 22.23
N TYR A 682 -66.36 4.93 21.39
CA TYR A 682 -67.46 4.28 20.60
C TYR A 682 -67.85 4.88 19.21
N VAL A 683 -68.24 4.13 18.15
CA VAL A 683 -67.87 2.77 17.61
C VAL A 683 -68.63 2.46 16.28
N ASN A 684 -68.24 1.37 15.57
CA ASN A 684 -68.96 0.65 14.48
C ASN A 684 -69.03 1.33 13.08
N GLU A 685 -69.11 0.62 11.92
CA GLU A 685 -68.98 -0.82 11.54
C GLU A 685 -68.56 -0.86 10.02
N LEU A 686 -67.95 -1.89 9.40
CA LEU A 686 -68.53 -3.18 9.00
C LEU A 686 -67.45 -4.19 8.48
N ASN A 687 -67.59 -5.46 8.89
CA ASN A 687 -67.31 -6.73 8.17
C ASN A 687 -66.04 -6.98 7.31
N MET A 688 -65.25 -7.98 7.76
CA MET A 688 -64.67 -9.04 6.90
C MET A 688 -65.72 -10.11 6.55
N PRO A 689 -65.40 -11.12 5.72
CA PRO A 689 -65.26 -12.46 6.30
C PRO A 689 -64.01 -13.25 5.84
N THR A 690 -63.85 -14.47 6.37
CA THR A 690 -62.64 -15.32 6.39
C THR A 690 -62.80 -16.63 5.57
N VAL A 691 -61.95 -17.65 5.84
CA VAL A 691 -62.11 -19.12 5.59
C VAL A 691 -61.39 -19.75 4.36
N ASP A 692 -60.35 -20.60 4.59
CA ASP A 692 -60.62 -22.04 4.76
C ASP A 692 -59.84 -23.15 3.98
N TYR A 693 -58.62 -23.52 4.39
CA TYR A 693 -58.08 -24.90 4.56
C TYR A 693 -57.94 -25.99 3.44
N ARG A 694 -56.82 -26.73 3.58
CA ARG A 694 -56.54 -28.17 3.27
C ARG A 694 -56.37 -28.60 1.79
N GLY A 695 -55.56 -29.63 1.45
CA GLY A 695 -54.48 -30.27 2.24
C GLY A 695 -54.12 -31.74 1.85
N LYS A 696 -52.82 -32.09 1.98
CA LYS A 696 -52.22 -33.41 2.36
C LYS A 696 -52.47 -34.69 1.50
N VAL A 697 -51.45 -35.58 1.46
CA VAL A 697 -51.47 -37.07 1.23
C VAL A 697 -50.94 -37.65 -0.13
N VAL A 698 -49.68 -38.16 -0.08
CA VAL A 698 -49.12 -39.42 -0.66
C VAL A 698 -48.77 -39.58 -2.17
N ALA A 699 -47.48 -39.93 -2.39
CA ALA A 699 -46.81 -40.85 -3.36
C ALA A 699 -47.36 -41.05 -4.81
N THR A 700 -46.50 -41.14 -5.82
CA THR A 700 -45.61 -42.31 -6.06
C THR A 700 -44.53 -42.03 -7.12
N ALA A 701 -43.51 -42.89 -7.22
CA ALA A 701 -42.44 -42.80 -8.22
C ALA A 701 -42.46 -43.97 -9.22
N THR A 702 -42.38 -43.69 -10.53
CA THR A 702 -42.07 -44.72 -11.56
C THR A 702 -41.35 -44.17 -12.80
N LYS A 703 -40.02 -44.31 -12.75
CA LYS A 703 -39.07 -44.62 -13.83
C LYS A 703 -39.65 -45.22 -15.14
N THR A 704 -39.46 -44.55 -16.28
CA THR A 704 -39.33 -45.18 -17.63
C THR A 704 -38.51 -44.33 -18.61
N THR A 705 -37.66 -44.99 -19.40
CA THR A 705 -37.02 -44.55 -20.66
C THR A 705 -37.42 -45.59 -21.76
N PRO A 706 -36.83 -45.70 -22.98
CA PRO A 706 -35.88 -44.87 -23.75
C PRO A 706 -36.28 -44.71 -25.26
N LYS A 707 -35.31 -44.39 -26.15
CA LYS A 707 -35.31 -44.57 -27.65
C LYS A 707 -36.14 -43.57 -28.48
N SER A 708 -35.87 -43.28 -29.76
CA SER A 708 -34.67 -43.50 -30.64
C SER A 708 -34.90 -42.86 -32.02
N ALA A 709 -33.90 -42.21 -32.65
CA ALA A 709 -33.88 -41.97 -34.11
C ALA A 709 -32.47 -41.69 -34.69
N THR A 710 -32.10 -42.46 -35.71
CA THR A 710 -31.22 -42.21 -36.89
C THR A 710 -30.34 -40.93 -36.93
N ALA A 711 -29.02 -40.94 -37.13
CA ALA A 711 -28.09 -41.72 -37.99
C ALA A 711 -27.92 -41.22 -39.45
N SER A 712 -26.72 -40.72 -39.78
CA SER A 712 -25.96 -40.98 -41.03
C SER A 712 -24.55 -40.36 -40.95
N ALA A 713 -23.59 -40.84 -41.75
CA ALA A 713 -22.18 -40.50 -41.62
C ALA A 713 -21.46 -40.23 -42.96
N LYS A 714 -20.40 -39.41 -42.91
CA LYS A 714 -19.16 -39.37 -43.72
C LYS A 714 -18.29 -38.23 -43.18
N SER A 715 -17.04 -38.36 -42.70
CA SER A 715 -15.87 -39.17 -43.04
C SER A 715 -15.10 -38.72 -44.28
N VAL A 716 -13.82 -38.31 -44.12
CA VAL A 716 -12.63 -38.78 -44.87
C VAL A 716 -11.35 -38.15 -44.27
N ALA A 717 -10.26 -38.94 -44.21
CA ALA A 717 -8.83 -38.60 -44.00
C ALA A 717 -8.45 -37.49 -42.97
N ASN A 718 -7.74 -37.73 -41.85
CA ASN A 718 -6.44 -38.41 -41.63
C ASN A 718 -5.25 -37.93 -42.49
N ASN A 719 -4.24 -37.36 -41.82
CA ASN A 719 -2.90 -37.98 -41.76
C ASN A 719 -2.10 -37.46 -40.56
N ASN A 720 -1.33 -38.35 -39.93
CA ASN A 720 -0.38 -38.00 -38.86
C ASN A 720 1.00 -37.68 -39.46
N SER A 721 1.79 -36.86 -38.75
CA SER A 721 3.24 -37.10 -38.62
C SER A 721 3.78 -36.40 -37.36
N THR A 722 5.01 -36.70 -36.95
CA THR A 722 5.48 -36.53 -35.56
C THR A 722 6.81 -35.78 -35.39
N MET A 723 6.94 -35.11 -34.23
CA MET A 723 8.17 -34.88 -33.44
C MET A 723 9.17 -33.78 -33.84
N LEU A 724 9.75 -33.17 -32.77
CA LEU A 724 11.01 -32.40 -32.66
C LEU A 724 11.07 -30.96 -33.25
N GLY A 725 11.62 -30.02 -32.46
CA GLY A 725 12.03 -28.68 -32.89
C GLY A 725 11.83 -27.59 -31.82
N ASP A 726 12.92 -27.16 -31.17
CA ASP A 726 12.93 -26.17 -30.08
C ASP A 726 12.94 -24.68 -30.55
N ILE A 727 12.57 -23.80 -29.60
CA ILE A 727 13.20 -22.49 -29.29
C ILE A 727 12.78 -21.17 -30.01
N ASP A 728 12.45 -20.19 -29.13
CA ASP A 728 12.51 -18.72 -29.13
C ASP A 728 11.61 -17.74 -29.94
N ASP A 729 11.27 -16.67 -29.19
CA ASP A 729 10.91 -15.27 -29.49
C ASP A 729 9.66 -14.84 -30.28
N ILE A 730 8.82 -14.05 -29.60
CA ILE A 730 8.54 -12.63 -29.94
C ILE A 730 8.06 -11.84 -28.70
N GLU A 731 8.31 -10.53 -28.67
CA GLU A 731 8.40 -9.71 -27.45
C GLU A 731 7.09 -9.16 -26.83
N TYR A 732 7.24 -8.74 -25.56
CA TYR A 732 6.34 -7.84 -24.82
C TYR A 732 6.03 -6.52 -25.57
N TYR A 733 4.89 -5.91 -25.25
CA TYR A 733 4.64 -4.49 -25.52
C TYR A 733 4.32 -3.69 -24.25
N CYS A 734 5.34 -3.07 -23.65
CA CYS A 734 5.17 -2.09 -22.57
C CYS A 734 5.25 -0.67 -23.13
N ARG A 735 4.15 0.10 -23.02
CA ARG A 735 4.14 1.57 -23.21
C ARG A 735 3.17 2.21 -22.21
N GLY A 736 3.55 3.23 -21.46
CA GLY A 736 4.91 3.76 -21.31
C GLY A 736 4.98 4.93 -20.35
N THR A 737 6.13 5.09 -19.68
CA THR A 737 6.44 6.28 -18.88
C THR A 737 6.81 7.46 -19.77
N LYS A 738 6.44 8.67 -19.36
CA LYS A 738 6.88 9.92 -20.01
C LYS A 738 7.32 10.93 -18.94
N ALA A 739 8.56 10.82 -18.52
CA ALA A 739 9.18 11.80 -17.64
C ALA A 739 9.50 13.10 -18.40
N ILE A 740 9.39 14.23 -17.71
CA ILE A 740 10.02 15.50 -18.08
C ILE A 740 10.73 16.04 -16.83
N LEU A 741 11.92 16.62 -17.09
CA LEU A 741 12.87 17.31 -16.23
C LEU A 741 12.29 18.03 -15.00
#